data_AF-A0A257WII4-F1
#
_entry.id   AF-A0A257WII4-F1
#
_cell.length_a   1.000
_cell.length_b   1.000
_cell.length_c   1.000
_cell.angle_alpha   90.00
_cell.angle_beta   90.00
_cell.angle_gamma   90.00
#
_symmetry.space_group_name_H-M   'P 1'
#
loop_
_entity.id
_entity.type
_entity.pdbx_description
1 polymer ?
#
loop_
_entity_poly.entity_id
_entity_poly.type
_entity_poly.pdbx_seq_one_letter_code
_entity_poly.pdbx_strand_id
1 'polypeptide(L)'
;EMIFVRGTPGASSLRIAQRNAIGEPWVPGGQIEEFSGLANTKSPAISEDGLTLVFEHGSPDAIQLMTSTRTDRRSPWNTPRPLPLGPDPTRTGQLTWPCLSNDGLTLWYCHGDRMLPEIRTATRSDRQASFGDHHPVMVDGKPLIGRAPRYLASTGELFLTRNLTEQPNDWSLWVVKNYQPPPAANAESGFVPLFAGNSLTGWKGNTDLWSLRDGVLTGQPTTGRSNTFLFSPRPYTDFELRFQTRIGDADNSGIQIRSEVLDAQKWSARGPQADIGNRGGDYWGGVYAEGMPGGWMLNTTSSPPVKKGDWNDYFIRCIGKRITIQVNGVTTVDGEIEPMQASGQLAFQIHRGSQQPVEFRRMEIRELGHQQAGFIPLFNGQDLTGWRVVGPAQWNVRDGAVFVDGRQPGHLVCDQQFGDFELTGEVYAEPKGNGAVCFHVSDAPPNGQLQQGGYEFQVAGSDGDPGGNYTGGLYADATPIATVRPSIVRDREWSNIRIRVAGARLEGWVNGKSTFDVQGQPERLAGRLLTLQSFAQGGEVGYRNLRVGPLTSTPETGFVPLFNGQDLAGWKTHPSQPGGWTVENGLLTGRGNAGRHLFSERGDFRDFHLRAECRTNKFGNSGIYFRGAFNLSRVLERGGHPTAYEAQILHEFPRPDFPLTGSLRDSGRSLADFKQPLCQADEWFTLEIIAQGQRLIVKVNGVETANVEDAAYTTGHIVLQARSDNATNIETVVQFRKIEVKEFTTTAQATIPADAKTFD
;
A
#
# COMPACT_ATOMS: atom_id res chain seq x y z
N GLU A 1 24.80 13.19 26.20
CA GLU A 1 25.56 13.04 27.47
C GLU A 1 26.52 11.86 27.32
N MET A 2 27.57 11.78 28.13
CA MET A 2 28.49 10.64 28.17
C MET A 2 28.54 10.10 29.59
N ILE A 3 28.20 8.82 29.75
CA ILE A 3 28.41 8.09 31.00
C ILE A 3 29.69 7.30 30.87
N PHE A 4 30.59 7.45 31.84
CA PHE A 4 31.89 6.79 31.83
C PHE A 4 32.30 6.33 33.22
N VAL A 5 33.27 5.44 33.29
CA VAL A 5 33.81 4.89 34.53
C VAL A 5 35.13 5.57 34.83
N ARG A 6 35.37 5.92 36.10
CA ARG A 6 36.67 6.38 36.58
C ARG A 6 37.07 5.62 37.84
N GLY A 7 38.35 5.26 37.95
CA GLY A 7 38.94 4.61 39.12
C GLY A 7 39.66 3.30 38.79
N THR A 8 40.18 2.64 39.82
CA THR A 8 40.85 1.33 39.73
C THR A 8 39.86 0.19 40.01
N PRO A 9 40.19 -1.05 39.61
CA PRO A 9 39.48 -2.23 40.11
C PRO A 9 39.45 -2.20 41.64
N GLY A 10 38.26 -2.33 42.24
CA GLY A 10 38.05 -2.18 43.69
C GLY A 10 37.40 -0.85 44.09
N ALA A 11 37.55 0.21 43.28
CA ALA A 11 37.16 1.58 43.63
C ALA A 11 36.62 2.40 42.44
N SER A 12 36.10 1.75 41.40
CA SER A 12 35.56 2.45 40.22
C SER A 12 34.14 2.98 40.46
N SER A 13 33.85 4.16 39.93
CA SER A 13 32.53 4.81 40.00
C SER A 13 32.07 5.38 38.66
N LEU A 14 30.74 5.49 38.50
CA LEU A 14 30.11 6.11 37.33
C LEU A 14 30.17 7.63 37.41
N ARG A 15 30.49 8.24 36.28
CA ARG A 15 30.56 9.68 36.07
C ARG A 15 29.79 10.07 34.83
N ILE A 16 29.37 11.32 34.81
CA ILE A 16 28.68 11.92 33.67
C ILE A 16 29.51 13.07 33.13
N ALA A 17 29.52 13.26 31.81
CA ALA A 17 29.98 14.48 31.16
C ALA A 17 28.92 14.93 30.15
N GLN A 18 28.81 16.24 29.96
CA GLN A 18 27.78 16.83 29.11
C GLN A 18 28.40 17.82 28.12
N ARG A 19 27.75 18.02 26.98
CA ARG A 19 28.09 19.03 25.97
C ARG A 19 26.79 19.47 25.31
N ASN A 20 26.71 20.71 24.83
CA ASN A 20 25.47 21.23 24.27
C ASN A 20 25.29 20.78 22.82
N ALA A 21 26.40 20.67 22.07
CA ALA A 21 26.39 20.22 20.68
C ALA A 21 27.49 19.22 20.34
N ILE A 22 27.29 18.46 19.27
CA ILE A 22 28.33 17.62 18.68
C ILE A 22 29.44 18.55 18.16
N GLY A 23 30.69 18.27 18.54
CA GLY A 23 31.85 19.09 18.19
C GLY A 23 32.29 20.05 19.30
N GLU A 24 31.44 20.31 20.30
CA GLU A 24 31.85 21.07 21.48
C GLU A 24 32.64 20.22 22.48
N PRO A 25 33.54 20.84 23.27
CA PRO A 25 34.22 20.18 24.38
C PRO A 25 33.23 19.61 25.39
N TRP A 26 33.60 18.47 25.99
CA TRP A 26 32.86 17.92 27.11
C TRP A 26 33.10 18.78 28.36
N VAL A 27 32.02 19.19 29.01
CA VAL A 27 32.03 19.71 30.37
C VAL A 27 32.10 18.50 31.31
N PRO A 28 33.19 18.31 32.06
CA PRO A 28 33.32 17.19 32.98
C PRO A 28 32.28 17.34 34.08
N GLY A 29 31.37 16.38 34.20
CA GLY A 29 30.51 16.25 35.37
C GLY A 29 31.21 15.47 36.48
N GLY A 30 30.64 15.58 37.67
CA GLY A 30 31.08 14.86 38.86
C GLY A 30 30.77 13.36 38.80
N GLN A 31 31.00 12.71 39.93
CA GLN A 31 30.38 11.41 40.19
C GLN A 31 28.85 11.58 40.14
N ILE A 32 28.15 10.58 39.61
CA ILE A 32 26.69 10.59 39.64
C ILE A 32 26.27 10.35 41.10
N GLU A 33 25.71 11.37 41.74
CA GLU A 33 25.51 11.41 43.20
C GLU A 33 24.60 10.30 43.69
N GLU A 34 23.59 9.95 42.90
CA GLU A 34 22.62 8.89 43.18
C GLU A 34 23.28 7.50 43.19
N PHE A 35 24.49 7.39 42.61
CA PHE A 35 25.29 6.17 42.58
C PHE A 35 26.51 6.24 43.50
N SER A 36 26.59 7.24 44.39
CA SER A 36 27.76 7.48 45.25
C SER A 36 28.11 6.31 46.17
N GLY A 37 27.12 5.52 46.59
CA GLY A 37 27.31 4.30 47.39
C GLY A 37 27.71 3.06 46.60
N LEU A 38 27.81 3.13 45.27
CA LEU A 38 28.21 1.99 44.43
C LEU A 38 29.68 2.08 44.05
N ALA A 39 30.46 1.12 44.53
CA ALA A 39 31.82 0.87 44.07
C ALA A 39 31.84 -0.26 43.04
N ASN A 40 32.92 -0.37 42.27
CA ASN A 40 33.11 -1.43 41.27
C ASN A 40 32.09 -1.41 40.12
N THR A 41 31.65 -0.22 39.71
CA THR A 41 30.80 -0.08 38.52
C THR A 41 31.63 -0.18 37.24
N LYS A 42 31.14 -0.89 36.23
CA LYS A 42 31.82 -1.09 34.93
C LYS A 42 30.83 -1.05 33.76
N SER A 43 31.37 -0.90 32.55
CA SER A 43 30.63 -1.08 31.28
C SER A 43 29.25 -0.41 31.19
N PRO A 44 29.11 0.90 31.49
CA PRO A 44 27.82 1.56 31.38
C PRO A 44 27.33 1.62 29.93
N ALA A 45 26.03 1.46 29.76
CA ALA A 45 25.32 1.70 28.51
C ALA A 45 24.02 2.48 28.82
N ILE A 46 23.82 3.57 28.09
CA ILE A 46 22.66 4.46 28.23
C ILE A 46 21.82 4.36 26.96
N SER A 47 20.49 4.37 27.08
CA SER A 47 19.57 4.47 25.94
C SER A 47 19.76 5.82 25.23
N GLU A 48 19.42 5.88 23.93
CA GLU A 48 19.64 7.08 23.10
C GLU A 48 18.90 8.31 23.66
N ASP A 49 17.67 8.12 24.15
CA ASP A 49 16.90 9.18 24.82
C ASP A 49 17.50 9.62 26.17
N GLY A 50 18.49 8.90 26.69
CA GLY A 50 19.18 9.20 27.94
C GLY A 50 18.40 8.78 29.19
N LEU A 51 17.33 8.01 29.07
CA LEU A 51 16.39 7.77 30.19
C LEU A 51 16.60 6.45 30.92
N THR A 52 17.30 5.49 30.31
CA THR A 52 17.62 4.19 30.90
C THR A 52 19.12 3.98 30.90
N LEU A 53 19.68 3.70 32.06
CA LEU A 53 21.08 3.32 32.24
C LEU A 53 21.16 1.87 32.71
N VAL A 54 22.06 1.11 32.10
CA VAL A 54 22.45 -0.23 32.56
C VAL A 54 23.96 -0.30 32.70
N PHE A 55 24.43 -1.05 33.69
CA PHE A 55 25.86 -1.13 34.01
C PHE A 55 26.17 -2.40 34.79
N GLU A 56 27.43 -2.79 34.82
CA GLU A 56 27.93 -3.87 35.68
C GLU A 56 28.25 -3.34 37.07
N HIS A 57 27.97 -4.14 38.10
CA HIS A 57 28.33 -3.88 39.49
C HIS A 57 28.84 -5.18 40.13
N GLY A 58 29.95 -5.09 40.88
CA GLY A 58 30.49 -6.20 41.67
C GLY A 58 31.96 -6.52 41.41
N SER A 59 32.47 -7.55 42.09
CA SER A 59 33.84 -8.01 41.93
C SER A 59 34.02 -8.76 40.59
N PRO A 60 35.26 -8.95 40.09
CA PRO A 60 35.49 -9.75 38.88
C PRO A 60 34.86 -11.15 38.90
N ASP A 61 34.65 -11.74 40.08
CA ASP A 61 34.12 -13.09 40.28
C ASP A 61 32.61 -13.13 40.51
N ALA A 62 31.99 -11.99 40.85
CA ALA A 62 30.56 -11.87 41.14
C ALA A 62 29.99 -10.56 40.55
N ILE A 63 29.84 -10.53 39.23
CA ILE A 63 29.28 -9.39 38.49
C ILE A 63 27.77 -9.54 38.34
N GLN A 64 27.04 -8.46 38.61
CA GLN A 64 25.61 -8.32 38.33
C GLN A 64 25.36 -7.13 37.39
N LEU A 65 24.39 -7.27 36.48
CA LEU A 65 23.87 -6.14 35.72
C LEU A 65 22.86 -5.36 36.57
N MET A 66 23.05 -4.05 36.64
CA MET A 66 22.22 -3.09 37.35
C MET A 66 21.53 -2.16 36.35
N THR A 67 20.41 -1.56 36.76
CA THR A 67 19.70 -0.55 35.99
C THR A 67 19.24 0.61 36.85
N SER A 68 19.17 1.80 36.25
CA SER A 68 18.53 2.99 36.79
C SER A 68 17.81 3.74 35.67
N THR A 69 16.71 4.41 36.01
CA THR A 69 15.90 5.18 35.06
C THR A 69 15.69 6.60 35.56
N ARG A 70 15.30 7.50 34.66
CA ARG A 70 14.83 8.86 34.99
C ARG A 70 13.75 9.30 34.00
N THR A 71 12.95 10.29 34.38
CA THR A 71 11.81 10.77 33.58
C THR A 71 12.22 11.63 32.40
N ASP A 72 13.31 12.38 32.54
CA ASP A 72 13.92 13.21 31.49
C ASP A 72 15.43 13.37 31.74
N ARG A 73 16.18 13.93 30.78
CA ARG A 73 17.66 14.04 30.86
C ARG A 73 18.17 14.98 31.97
N ARG A 74 17.32 15.83 32.56
CA ARG A 74 17.68 16.75 33.64
C ARG A 74 17.25 16.23 35.01
N SER A 75 16.33 15.27 35.04
CA SER A 75 15.90 14.63 36.28
C SER A 75 17.02 13.78 36.90
N PRO A 76 17.04 13.67 38.24
CA PRO A 76 17.96 12.78 38.94
C PRO A 76 17.70 11.32 38.55
N TRP A 77 18.74 10.50 38.70
CA TRP A 77 18.60 9.06 38.48
C TRP A 77 17.85 8.39 39.63
N ASN A 78 16.96 7.46 39.33
CA ASN A 78 16.37 6.61 40.36
C ASN A 78 17.45 5.75 41.03
N THR A 79 17.19 5.30 42.27
CA THR A 79 18.07 4.37 42.97
C THR A 79 18.34 3.13 42.11
N PRO A 80 19.61 2.77 41.85
CA PRO A 80 19.93 1.59 41.07
C PRO A 80 19.38 0.32 41.69
N ARG A 81 18.90 -0.56 40.82
CA ARG A 81 18.41 -1.89 41.19
C ARG A 81 19.01 -2.94 40.27
N PRO A 82 19.04 -4.22 40.66
CA PRO A 82 19.33 -5.31 39.74
C PRO A 82 18.48 -5.18 38.47
N LEU A 83 19.12 -5.40 37.31
CA LEU A 83 18.41 -5.42 36.03
C LEU A 83 17.38 -6.58 36.09
N PRO A 84 16.08 -6.31 35.88
CA PRO A 84 15.06 -7.34 35.90
C PRO A 84 15.23 -8.21 34.64
N LEU A 85 16.01 -9.28 34.78
CA LEU A 85 16.20 -10.33 33.80
C LEU A 85 15.36 -11.53 34.25
N GLY A 86 14.54 -12.03 33.34
CA GLY A 86 13.72 -13.22 33.50
C GLY A 86 14.58 -14.48 33.65
N PRO A 87 13.94 -15.60 34.00
CA PRO A 87 14.62 -16.88 34.08
C PRO A 87 15.07 -17.32 32.68
N ASP A 88 16.38 -17.48 32.50
CA ASP A 88 16.96 -18.14 31.34
C ASP A 88 17.51 -19.51 31.83
N PRO A 89 16.86 -20.63 31.47
CA PRO A 89 17.27 -21.96 31.93
C PRO A 89 18.63 -22.41 31.38
N THR A 90 19.12 -21.75 30.32
CA THR A 90 20.45 -22.01 29.74
C THR A 90 21.54 -21.15 30.39
N ARG A 91 21.18 -20.30 31.36
CA ARG A 91 22.09 -19.34 31.98
C ARG A 91 23.06 -20.01 32.96
N THR A 92 24.28 -20.25 32.49
CA THR A 92 25.44 -20.64 33.32
C THR A 92 26.56 -19.59 33.20
N GLY A 93 27.03 -19.01 34.31
CA GLY A 93 28.15 -18.05 34.28
C GLY A 93 27.77 -16.57 34.41
N GLN A 94 28.70 -15.67 34.05
CA GLN A 94 28.59 -14.23 34.30
C GLN A 94 27.82 -13.50 33.20
N LEU A 95 27.23 -12.34 33.57
CA LEU A 95 26.56 -11.42 32.65
C LEU A 95 27.33 -10.10 32.61
N THR A 96 27.79 -9.72 31.43
CA THR A 96 28.73 -8.60 31.27
C THR A 96 28.45 -7.80 30.01
N TRP A 97 29.06 -6.63 29.91
CA TRP A 97 29.07 -5.75 28.76
C TRP A 97 27.69 -5.46 28.15
N PRO A 98 26.76 -4.89 28.92
CA PRO A 98 25.44 -4.58 28.40
C PRO A 98 25.49 -3.51 27.30
N CYS A 99 24.48 -3.54 26.43
CA CYS A 99 24.15 -2.53 25.44
C CYS A 99 22.62 -2.53 25.26
N LEU A 100 22.03 -1.34 25.17
CA LEU A 100 20.59 -1.17 24.96
C LEU A 100 20.31 -0.66 23.56
N SER A 101 19.14 -1.02 23.02
CA SER A 101 18.58 -0.39 21.83
C SER A 101 18.12 1.04 22.16
N ASN A 102 17.86 1.82 21.11
CA ASN A 102 17.45 3.22 21.24
C ASN A 102 16.15 3.36 22.06
N ASP A 103 15.19 2.46 21.86
CA ASP A 103 13.96 2.39 22.64
C ASP A 103 14.13 1.79 24.05
N GLY A 104 15.27 1.15 24.32
CA GLY A 104 15.58 0.45 25.56
C GLY A 104 14.83 -0.87 25.74
N LEU A 105 14.24 -1.42 24.68
CA LEU A 105 13.44 -2.66 24.72
C LEU A 105 14.24 -3.92 24.35
N THR A 106 15.40 -3.74 23.71
CA THR A 106 16.35 -4.82 23.42
C THR A 106 17.63 -4.59 24.19
N LEU A 107 18.12 -5.65 24.84
CA LEU A 107 19.38 -5.70 25.54
C LEU A 107 20.30 -6.67 24.81
N TRP A 108 21.50 -6.23 24.47
CA TRP A 108 22.63 -7.10 24.15
C TRP A 108 23.54 -7.20 25.37
N TYR A 109 24.04 -8.39 25.63
CA TYR A 109 24.97 -8.65 26.74
C TYR A 109 25.82 -9.88 26.42
N CYS A 110 26.92 -10.02 27.14
CA CYS A 110 27.77 -11.20 27.09
C CYS A 110 27.36 -12.18 28.19
N HIS A 111 27.41 -13.46 27.87
CA HIS A 111 27.08 -14.57 28.76
C HIS A 111 28.17 -15.63 28.71
N GLY A 112 28.53 -16.17 29.89
CA GLY A 112 29.46 -17.30 30.02
C GLY A 112 30.86 -16.89 30.47
N ASP A 113 31.88 -17.61 29.97
CA ASP A 113 33.29 -17.37 30.32
C ASP A 113 33.72 -15.97 29.85
N ARG A 114 34.38 -15.24 30.73
CA ARG A 114 34.92 -13.92 30.44
C ARG A 114 35.90 -13.97 29.25
N MET A 115 36.64 -15.06 29.03
CA MET A 115 37.59 -15.20 27.92
C MET A 115 36.90 -15.33 26.56
N LEU A 116 35.90 -16.20 26.44
CA LEU A 116 35.17 -16.46 25.20
C LEU A 116 33.65 -16.39 25.43
N PRO A 117 33.10 -15.21 25.79
CA PRO A 117 31.69 -15.12 26.09
C PRO A 117 30.86 -15.15 24.82
N GLU A 118 29.67 -15.72 24.94
CA GLU A 118 28.62 -15.66 23.93
C GLU A 118 27.92 -14.30 24.01
N ILE A 119 27.67 -13.66 22.86
CA ILE A 119 26.81 -12.49 22.79
C ILE A 119 25.37 -12.96 22.70
N ARG A 120 24.53 -12.45 23.60
CA ARG A 120 23.10 -12.75 23.68
C ARG A 120 22.28 -11.49 23.55
N THR A 121 21.04 -11.68 23.13
CA THR A 121 19.96 -10.71 23.19
C THR A 121 18.96 -11.10 24.26
N ALA A 122 18.27 -10.09 24.80
CA ALA A 122 17.03 -10.27 25.54
C ALA A 122 16.09 -9.11 25.20
N THR A 123 14.79 -9.36 25.11
CA THR A 123 13.79 -8.32 24.84
C THR A 123 12.75 -8.21 25.94
N ARG A 124 12.05 -7.07 25.98
CA ARG A 124 10.95 -6.77 26.91
C ARG A 124 9.85 -5.97 26.22
N SER A 125 8.64 -5.99 26.79
CA SER A 125 7.47 -5.29 26.24
C SER A 125 7.55 -3.77 26.38
N ASP A 126 8.11 -3.31 27.50
CA ASP A 126 8.22 -1.90 27.86
C ASP A 126 9.37 -1.71 28.86
N ARG A 127 9.66 -0.47 29.22
CA ARG A 127 10.83 -0.15 30.08
C ARG A 127 10.70 -0.58 31.53
N GLN A 128 9.48 -0.88 32.00
CA GLN A 128 9.22 -1.38 33.35
C GLN A 128 9.17 -2.89 33.39
N ALA A 129 8.89 -3.56 32.27
CA ALA A 129 8.93 -5.00 32.16
C ALA A 129 10.34 -5.60 32.33
N SER A 130 10.34 -6.86 32.78
CA SER A 130 11.55 -7.71 32.79
C SER A 130 11.94 -8.09 31.36
N PHE A 131 13.24 -8.23 31.11
CA PHE A 131 13.74 -8.87 29.89
C PHE A 131 13.48 -10.38 29.97
N GLY A 132 12.84 -11.00 28.98
CA GLY A 132 12.39 -12.39 29.08
C GLY A 132 12.83 -13.30 27.92
N ASP A 133 12.96 -12.78 26.71
CA ASP A 133 13.23 -13.59 25.51
C ASP A 133 14.73 -13.66 25.22
N HIS A 134 15.44 -14.49 25.99
CA HIS A 134 16.89 -14.61 25.93
C HIS A 134 17.33 -15.52 24.76
N HIS A 135 18.15 -15.00 23.85
CA HIS A 135 18.66 -15.78 22.70
C HIS A 135 20.14 -15.51 22.42
N PRO A 136 20.92 -16.52 22.01
CA PRO A 136 22.24 -16.29 21.43
C PRO A 136 22.11 -15.48 20.13
N VAL A 137 23.03 -14.54 19.91
CA VAL A 137 23.17 -13.92 18.59
C VAL A 137 23.82 -14.95 17.67
N MET A 138 23.15 -15.30 16.58
CA MET A 138 23.63 -16.31 15.64
C MET A 138 24.26 -15.66 14.41
N VAL A 139 25.44 -16.11 14.02
CA VAL A 139 26.12 -15.75 12.76
C VAL A 139 26.56 -17.05 12.07
N ASP A 140 26.15 -17.24 10.81
CA ASP A 140 26.40 -18.46 10.03
C ASP A 140 26.00 -19.76 10.78
N GLY A 141 24.86 -19.71 11.47
CA GLY A 141 24.31 -20.83 12.24
C GLY A 141 25.07 -21.15 13.54
N LYS A 142 26.00 -20.29 14.00
CA LYS A 142 26.77 -20.47 15.24
C LYS A 142 26.59 -19.31 16.20
N PRO A 143 26.62 -19.54 17.53
CA PRO A 143 26.61 -18.45 18.51
C PRO A 143 27.81 -17.52 18.32
N LEU A 144 27.54 -16.23 18.36
CA LEU A 144 28.53 -15.18 18.18
C LEU A 144 29.37 -15.03 19.44
N ILE A 145 30.64 -15.42 19.36
CA ILE A 145 31.59 -15.28 20.46
C ILE A 145 32.31 -13.94 20.38
N GLY A 146 32.25 -13.14 21.45
CA GLY A 146 32.94 -11.86 21.55
C GLY A 146 32.46 -11.01 22.72
N ARG A 147 33.08 -9.83 22.88
CA ARG A 147 32.87 -8.92 24.01
C ARG A 147 32.34 -7.57 23.55
N ALA A 148 31.77 -6.81 24.50
CA ALA A 148 31.41 -5.41 24.32
C ALA A 148 30.51 -5.13 23.09
N PRO A 149 29.36 -5.83 22.94
CA PRO A 149 28.43 -5.57 21.85
C PRO A 149 27.98 -4.11 21.84
N ARG A 150 27.92 -3.49 20.66
CA ARG A 150 27.37 -2.15 20.43
C ARG A 150 26.54 -2.17 19.15
N TYR A 151 25.23 -2.04 19.30
CA TYR A 151 24.32 -1.98 18.17
C TYR A 151 24.10 -0.55 17.70
N LEU A 152 24.18 -0.34 16.39
CA LEU A 152 23.90 0.94 15.74
C LEU A 152 22.64 0.82 14.89
N ALA A 153 21.51 1.30 15.43
CA ALA A 153 20.20 1.16 14.79
C ALA A 153 20.11 1.84 13.42
N SER A 154 20.86 2.93 13.20
CA SER A 154 20.85 3.67 11.94
C SER A 154 21.47 2.91 10.76
N THR A 155 22.33 1.93 11.02
CA THR A 155 23.00 1.13 9.99
C THR A 155 22.67 -0.36 10.08
N GLY A 156 21.99 -0.80 11.15
CA GLY A 156 21.75 -2.21 11.41
C GLY A 156 23.06 -2.98 11.67
N GLU A 157 24.07 -2.33 12.23
CA GLU A 157 25.38 -2.93 12.48
C GLU A 157 25.57 -3.27 13.96
N LEU A 158 26.05 -4.49 14.25
CA LEU A 158 26.44 -4.90 15.60
C LEU A 158 27.97 -4.98 15.68
N PHE A 159 28.57 -4.01 16.38
CA PHE A 159 29.99 -3.98 16.67
C PHE A 159 30.31 -4.80 17.91
N LEU A 160 31.47 -5.45 17.92
CA LEU A 160 31.97 -6.25 19.04
C LEU A 160 33.48 -6.36 18.97
N THR A 161 34.12 -6.79 20.07
CA THR A 161 35.52 -7.22 20.02
C THR A 161 35.62 -8.73 20.04
N ARG A 162 36.50 -9.30 19.22
CA ARG A 162 36.76 -10.75 19.17
C ARG A 162 38.23 -11.04 19.35
N ASN A 163 38.50 -12.20 19.93
CA ASN A 163 39.82 -12.79 20.02
C ASN A 163 39.81 -14.10 19.24
N LEU A 164 40.50 -14.12 18.10
CA LEU A 164 40.50 -15.28 17.19
C LEU A 164 41.60 -16.29 17.53
N THR A 165 42.62 -15.89 18.30
CA THR A 165 43.80 -16.71 18.57
C THR A 165 43.82 -17.26 20.01
N GLU A 166 42.82 -16.90 20.81
CA GLU A 166 42.71 -17.20 22.24
C GLU A 166 43.89 -16.67 23.07
N GLN A 167 44.73 -15.80 22.49
CA GLN A 167 45.87 -15.19 23.16
C GLN A 167 45.41 -13.99 24.01
N PRO A 168 45.88 -13.79 25.25
CA PRO A 168 45.33 -12.80 26.19
C PRO A 168 45.21 -11.34 25.66
N ASN A 169 45.99 -10.96 24.63
CA ASN A 169 46.09 -9.59 24.13
C ASN A 169 45.70 -9.42 22.65
N ASP A 170 45.16 -10.44 21.99
CA ASP A 170 44.83 -10.36 20.55
C ASP A 170 43.35 -10.07 20.32
N TRP A 171 42.92 -8.85 20.65
CA TRP A 171 41.54 -8.39 20.47
C TRP A 171 41.43 -7.46 19.26
N SER A 172 40.52 -7.81 18.35
CA SER A 172 40.19 -6.99 17.18
C SER A 172 38.75 -6.48 17.25
N LEU A 173 38.48 -5.33 16.63
CA LEU A 173 37.12 -4.82 16.42
C LEU A 173 36.48 -5.54 15.22
N TRP A 174 35.24 -6.00 15.40
CA TRP A 174 34.45 -6.71 14.40
C TRP A 174 33.08 -6.05 14.26
N VAL A 175 32.46 -6.26 13.10
CA VAL A 175 31.10 -5.80 12.81
C VAL A 175 30.30 -6.93 12.15
N VAL A 176 29.11 -7.20 12.67
CA VAL A 176 28.09 -7.96 11.96
C VAL A 176 27.26 -6.96 11.17
N LYS A 177 27.37 -7.02 9.85
CA LYS A 177 26.59 -6.17 8.93
C LYS A 177 25.18 -6.71 8.78
N ASN A 178 24.21 -5.82 8.55
CA ASN A 178 22.81 -6.17 8.35
C ASN A 178 22.22 -7.02 9.49
N TYR A 179 22.70 -6.81 10.71
CA TYR A 179 22.19 -7.50 11.88
C TYR A 179 20.79 -6.99 12.23
N GLN A 180 19.82 -7.90 12.23
CA GLN A 180 18.45 -7.61 12.65
C GLN A 180 18.23 -8.16 14.06
N PRO A 181 17.97 -7.31 15.07
CA PRO A 181 17.59 -7.79 16.39
C PRO A 181 16.25 -8.53 16.36
N PRO A 182 16.06 -9.51 17.26
CA PRO A 182 14.74 -10.10 17.45
C PRO A 182 13.72 -9.01 17.86
N PRO A 183 12.47 -9.11 17.36
CA PRO A 183 11.43 -8.14 17.71
C PRO A 183 11.16 -8.13 19.21
N ALA A 184 10.78 -6.98 19.76
CA ALA A 184 10.51 -6.84 21.19
C ALA A 184 9.34 -7.74 21.65
N ALA A 185 9.41 -8.25 22.88
CA ALA A 185 8.52 -9.28 23.45
C ALA A 185 7.00 -8.95 23.45
N ASN A 186 6.58 -7.76 23.04
CA ASN A 186 5.18 -7.40 22.78
C ASN A 186 5.07 -6.31 21.70
N ALA A 187 5.89 -6.35 20.65
CA ALA A 187 5.49 -5.69 19.42
C ALA A 187 4.18 -6.37 18.98
N GLU A 188 3.03 -5.71 19.19
CA GLU A 188 1.76 -6.16 18.63
C GLU A 188 2.03 -6.55 17.17
N SER A 189 1.77 -7.80 16.82
CA SER A 189 2.17 -8.38 15.55
C SER A 189 1.77 -7.45 14.39
N GLY A 190 2.76 -6.99 13.63
CA GLY A 190 2.56 -6.25 12.37
C GLY A 190 2.77 -4.73 12.41
N PHE A 191 2.99 -4.09 13.56
CA PHE A 191 3.41 -2.67 13.57
C PHE A 191 4.91 -2.54 13.28
N VAL A 192 5.26 -1.69 12.31
CA VAL A 192 6.64 -1.32 11.97
C VAL A 192 6.86 0.18 12.14
N PRO A 193 8.08 0.66 12.42
CA PRO A 193 8.37 2.08 12.44
C PRO A 193 7.99 2.76 11.12
N LEU A 194 7.32 3.91 11.19
CA LEU A 194 6.94 4.68 10.00
C LEU A 194 8.16 5.34 9.31
N PHE A 195 9.22 5.61 10.08
CA PHE A 195 10.48 6.16 9.60
C PHE A 195 11.62 5.15 9.78
N ALA A 196 12.48 5.02 8.77
CA ALA A 196 13.70 4.24 8.85
C ALA A 196 14.77 5.03 9.64
N GLY A 197 14.82 4.81 10.96
CA GLY A 197 15.72 5.53 11.86
C GLY A 197 15.44 7.04 11.92
N ASN A 198 16.48 7.84 12.16
CA ASN A 198 16.40 9.31 12.22
C ASN A 198 16.59 9.98 10.84
N SER A 199 15.96 9.43 9.80
CA SER A 199 16.07 9.96 8.43
C SER A 199 14.74 10.31 7.79
N LEU A 200 14.73 11.41 7.04
CA LEU A 200 13.63 11.80 6.15
C LEU A 200 13.80 11.23 4.72
N THR A 201 14.66 10.22 4.52
CA THR A 201 14.88 9.60 3.21
C THR A 201 13.56 9.22 2.55
N GLY A 202 13.34 9.70 1.33
CA GLY A 202 12.14 9.40 0.53
C GLY A 202 10.90 10.22 0.88
N TRP A 203 10.86 10.88 2.05
CA TRP A 203 9.77 11.81 2.39
C TRP A 203 9.90 13.09 1.58
N LYS A 204 8.77 13.64 1.15
CA LYS A 204 8.71 14.79 0.24
C LYS A 204 8.00 15.96 0.89
N GLY A 205 8.65 17.11 1.01
CA GLY A 205 8.12 18.29 1.67
C GLY A 205 9.15 19.41 1.69
N ASN A 206 8.82 20.53 2.33
CA ASN A 206 9.80 21.60 2.56
C ASN A 206 10.76 21.21 3.71
N THR A 207 11.95 20.73 3.35
CA THR A 207 12.96 20.24 4.32
C THR A 207 13.57 21.34 5.19
N ASP A 208 13.36 22.62 4.87
CA ASP A 208 13.78 23.73 5.75
C ASP A 208 12.87 23.84 6.99
N LEU A 209 11.64 23.30 6.90
CA LEU A 209 10.64 23.34 7.96
C LEU A 209 10.52 22.03 8.73
N TRP A 210 11.03 20.93 8.19
CA TRP A 210 10.92 19.59 8.79
C TRP A 210 12.27 19.05 9.21
N SER A 211 12.35 18.49 10.41
CA SER A 211 13.52 17.74 10.86
C SER A 211 13.10 16.51 11.66
N LEU A 212 13.85 15.42 11.52
CA LEU A 212 13.70 14.21 12.32
C LEU A 212 14.97 13.99 13.13
N ARG A 213 14.89 14.06 14.46
CA ARG A 213 16.02 13.86 15.37
C ARG A 213 15.55 13.09 16.59
N ASP A 214 16.35 12.12 17.05
CA ASP A 214 16.07 11.32 18.25
C ASP A 214 14.63 10.72 18.26
N GLY A 215 14.14 10.28 17.09
CA GLY A 215 12.80 9.71 16.91
C GLY A 215 11.65 10.73 16.96
N VAL A 216 11.95 12.03 16.99
CA VAL A 216 10.98 13.14 16.99
C VAL A 216 11.00 13.86 15.65
N LEU A 217 9.88 13.79 14.93
CA LEU A 217 9.62 14.62 13.76
C LEU A 217 9.09 15.97 14.23
N THR A 218 9.79 17.05 13.91
CA THR A 218 9.43 18.42 14.27
C THR A 218 9.14 19.24 13.01
N GLY A 219 7.96 19.84 12.96
CA GLY A 219 7.57 20.85 11.99
C GLY A 219 7.69 22.25 12.60
N GLN A 220 8.49 23.12 11.99
CA GLN A 220 8.76 24.46 12.50
C GLN A 220 7.58 25.43 12.25
N PRO A 221 7.35 26.39 13.17
CA PRO A 221 6.39 27.47 12.97
C PRO A 221 6.62 28.21 11.65
N THR A 222 5.56 28.68 11.01
CA THR A 222 5.67 29.43 9.75
C THR A 222 4.75 30.65 9.70
N THR A 223 5.26 31.74 9.13
CA THR A 223 4.46 32.92 8.77
C THR A 223 3.83 32.80 7.38
N GLY A 224 3.99 31.64 6.73
CA GLY A 224 3.45 31.35 5.40
C GLY A 224 1.93 31.48 5.32
N ARG A 225 1.44 31.82 4.12
CA ARG A 225 0.01 32.01 3.84
C ARG A 225 -0.75 30.73 3.50
N SER A 226 -0.05 29.59 3.37
CA SER A 226 -0.62 28.29 3.02
C SER A 226 -0.12 27.20 3.97
N ASN A 227 -0.94 26.17 4.16
CA ASN A 227 -0.53 24.94 4.84
C ASN A 227 0.56 24.25 4.00
N THR A 228 1.47 23.54 4.66
CA THR A 228 2.51 22.74 3.98
C THR A 228 2.63 21.39 4.66
N PHE A 229 3.01 20.37 3.88
CA PHE A 229 2.94 18.98 4.31
C PHE A 229 4.25 18.23 4.04
N LEU A 230 4.56 17.26 4.89
CA LEU A 230 5.59 16.26 4.65
C LEU A 230 4.93 14.94 4.25
N PHE A 231 4.98 14.62 2.97
CA PHE A 231 4.34 13.45 2.36
C PHE A 231 5.21 12.20 2.50
N SER A 232 4.54 11.07 2.73
CA SER A 232 5.15 9.75 2.73
C SER A 232 5.81 9.42 1.38
N PRO A 233 6.83 8.54 1.38
CA PRO A 233 7.51 8.12 0.16
C PRO A 233 6.61 7.35 -0.82
N ARG A 234 5.50 6.78 -0.32
CA ARG A 234 4.57 5.95 -1.08
C ARG A 234 3.14 6.07 -0.54
N PRO A 235 2.12 5.77 -1.35
CA PRO A 235 0.75 5.69 -0.88
C PRO A 235 0.53 4.47 0.04
N TYR A 236 -0.50 4.56 0.86
CA TYR A 236 -1.01 3.53 1.76
C TYR A 236 -2.47 3.20 1.44
N THR A 237 -2.85 1.93 1.68
CA THR A 237 -4.23 1.43 1.55
C THR A 237 -4.86 1.29 2.95
N ASP A 238 -5.22 0.09 3.37
CA ASP A 238 -5.73 -0.19 4.71
C ASP A 238 -4.58 -0.25 5.71
N PHE A 239 -4.69 0.53 6.78
CA PHE A 239 -3.63 0.66 7.77
C PHE A 239 -4.17 0.98 9.16
N GLU A 240 -3.34 0.70 10.14
CA GLU A 240 -3.41 1.29 11.47
C GLU A 240 -2.13 2.08 11.71
N LEU A 241 -2.27 3.32 12.15
CA LEU A 241 -1.19 4.23 12.46
C LEU A 241 -1.33 4.63 13.93
N ARG A 242 -0.28 4.42 14.71
CA ARG A 242 -0.19 4.91 16.09
C ARG A 242 1.00 5.84 16.23
N PHE A 243 0.81 6.90 17.00
CA PHE A 243 1.85 7.91 17.24
C PHE A 243 1.53 8.71 18.49
N GLN A 244 2.50 9.47 18.95
CA GLN A 244 2.30 10.54 19.92
C GLN A 244 2.52 11.89 19.25
N THR A 245 1.70 12.88 19.59
CA THR A 245 1.85 14.24 19.08
C THR A 245 1.78 15.28 20.20
N ARG A 246 2.54 16.36 20.04
CA ARG A 246 2.51 17.55 20.89
C ARG A 246 2.46 18.79 20.00
N ILE A 247 1.64 19.75 20.38
CA ILE A 247 1.46 21.02 19.67
C ILE A 247 1.16 22.14 20.67
N GLY A 248 1.42 23.39 20.28
CA GLY A 248 1.03 24.56 21.06
C GLY A 248 -0.48 24.71 21.24
N ASP A 249 -0.89 25.27 22.38
CA ASP A 249 -2.30 25.33 22.80
C ASP A 249 -3.22 26.14 21.88
N ALA A 250 -2.66 27.00 21.03
CA ALA A 250 -3.40 27.84 20.08
C ALA A 250 -3.12 27.49 18.61
N ASP A 251 -2.44 26.36 18.36
CA ASP A 251 -2.06 25.90 17.03
C ASP A 251 -2.97 24.79 16.49
N ASN A 252 -2.79 24.47 15.21
CA ASN A 252 -3.50 23.43 14.48
C ASN A 252 -2.51 22.65 13.60
N SER A 253 -2.78 21.37 13.44
CA SER A 253 -2.06 20.44 12.58
C SER A 253 -2.99 19.26 12.24
N GLY A 254 -2.45 18.23 11.62
CA GLY A 254 -3.16 17.01 11.31
C GLY A 254 -2.28 16.04 10.54
N ILE A 255 -2.79 14.83 10.37
CA ILE A 255 -2.22 13.82 9.49
C ILE A 255 -3.22 13.52 8.37
N GLN A 256 -2.76 13.66 7.13
CA GLN A 256 -3.51 13.29 5.95
C GLN A 256 -3.68 11.77 5.85
N ILE A 257 -4.89 11.33 5.49
CA ILE A 257 -5.30 9.93 5.34
C ILE A 257 -5.65 9.68 3.87
N ARG A 258 -4.79 8.96 3.16
CA ARG A 258 -4.97 8.62 1.74
C ARG A 258 -5.20 9.85 0.84
N SER A 259 -4.45 10.91 1.10
CA SER A 259 -4.61 12.18 0.38
C SER A 259 -3.71 12.26 -0.86
N GLU A 260 -4.06 13.14 -1.80
CA GLU A 260 -3.23 13.46 -2.96
C GLU A 260 -2.38 14.71 -2.72
N VAL A 261 -1.29 14.84 -3.50
CA VAL A 261 -0.50 16.08 -3.56
C VAL A 261 -1.23 17.04 -4.50
N LEU A 262 -1.80 18.11 -3.95
CA LEU A 262 -2.56 19.10 -4.72
C LEU A 262 -1.65 20.07 -5.47
N ASP A 263 -0.58 20.54 -4.81
CA ASP A 263 0.42 21.43 -5.40
C ASP A 263 1.80 21.02 -4.88
N ALA A 264 2.60 20.38 -5.75
CA ALA A 264 3.92 19.88 -5.40
C ALA A 264 4.95 20.99 -5.15
N GLN A 265 4.73 22.21 -5.63
CA GLN A 265 5.63 23.34 -5.36
C GLN A 265 5.40 23.92 -3.97
N LYS A 266 4.13 23.93 -3.52
CA LYS A 266 3.75 24.39 -2.17
C LYS A 266 3.73 23.28 -1.14
N TRP A 267 3.84 22.04 -1.59
CA TRP A 267 3.57 20.84 -0.80
C TRP A 267 2.20 20.91 -0.11
N SER A 268 1.15 21.24 -0.86
CA SER A 268 -0.23 21.23 -0.36
C SER A 268 -0.90 19.88 -0.63
N ALA A 269 -1.84 19.49 0.23
CA ALA A 269 -2.57 18.24 0.14
C ALA A 269 -4.04 18.46 -0.22
N ARG A 270 -4.66 17.45 -0.82
CA ARG A 270 -6.13 17.33 -0.92
C ARG A 270 -6.58 15.97 -0.42
N GLY A 271 -7.48 15.93 0.55
CA GLY A 271 -8.06 14.69 1.06
C GLY A 271 -8.45 14.75 2.54
N PRO A 272 -8.87 13.62 3.12
CA PRO A 272 -9.26 13.51 4.53
C PRO A 272 -8.07 13.72 5.47
N GLN A 273 -8.23 14.56 6.49
CA GLN A 273 -7.23 14.85 7.50
C GLN A 273 -7.73 14.48 8.89
N ALA A 274 -6.98 13.66 9.64
CA ALA A 274 -7.17 13.51 11.09
C ALA A 274 -6.62 14.77 11.79
N ASP A 275 -7.51 15.54 12.39
CA ASP A 275 -7.21 16.90 12.84
C ASP A 275 -6.67 16.96 14.27
N ILE A 276 -5.74 17.89 14.52
CA ILE A 276 -4.99 18.04 15.78
C ILE A 276 -4.97 19.52 16.16
N GLY A 277 -5.29 19.83 17.41
CA GLY A 277 -5.11 21.18 17.96
C GLY A 277 -6.41 21.89 18.29
N ASN A 278 -6.27 23.16 18.71
CA ASN A 278 -7.34 23.91 19.36
C ASN A 278 -7.57 25.33 18.77
N ARG A 279 -7.11 25.57 17.53
CA ARG A 279 -7.13 26.91 16.92
C ARG A 279 -8.54 27.33 16.48
N GLY A 280 -9.30 27.92 17.39
CA GLY A 280 -10.67 28.40 17.11
C GLY A 280 -11.78 27.39 17.40
N GLY A 281 -11.43 26.23 17.97
CA GLY A 281 -12.32 25.14 18.37
C GLY A 281 -11.50 23.91 18.77
N ASP A 282 -12.11 22.93 19.45
CA ASP A 282 -11.46 21.65 19.78
C ASP A 282 -11.58 20.70 18.58
N TYR A 283 -10.47 20.51 17.87
CA TYR A 283 -10.43 19.76 16.62
C TYR A 283 -9.86 18.35 16.79
N TRP A 284 -9.39 18.02 17.99
CA TRP A 284 -8.71 16.76 18.27
C TRP A 284 -9.58 15.55 17.92
N GLY A 285 -9.10 14.76 16.97
CA GLY A 285 -9.73 13.49 16.66
C GLY A 285 -10.83 13.54 15.60
N GLY A 286 -11.14 14.70 15.03
CA GLY A 286 -12.08 14.84 13.92
C GLY A 286 -11.46 14.53 12.55
N VAL A 287 -12.31 14.41 11.51
CA VAL A 287 -11.86 14.24 10.12
C VAL A 287 -12.29 15.43 9.27
N TYR A 288 -11.32 16.18 8.75
CA TYR A 288 -11.55 17.39 7.95
C TYR A 288 -11.22 17.17 6.45
N ALA A 289 -12.00 17.81 5.57
CA ALA A 289 -11.85 17.73 4.12
C ALA A 289 -10.79 18.73 3.59
N GLU A 290 -9.51 18.53 3.86
CA GLU A 290 -8.45 19.47 3.44
C GLU A 290 -8.38 19.59 1.92
N GLY A 291 -8.35 20.81 1.41
CA GLY A 291 -8.27 21.08 -0.04
C GLY A 291 -9.50 20.63 -0.85
N MET A 292 -10.59 20.23 -0.16
CA MET A 292 -11.85 19.77 -0.74
C MET A 292 -13.01 20.70 -0.33
N PRO A 293 -14.09 20.77 -1.13
CA PRO A 293 -15.34 21.38 -0.67
C PRO A 293 -15.98 20.51 0.42
N GLY A 294 -16.64 21.12 1.41
CA GLY A 294 -17.50 20.39 2.37
C GLY A 294 -17.11 20.48 3.86
N GLY A 295 -15.93 20.97 4.23
CA GLY A 295 -15.56 21.17 5.63
C GLY A 295 -15.36 19.86 6.42
N TRP A 296 -15.97 19.72 7.59
CA TRP A 296 -15.86 18.51 8.41
C TRP A 296 -16.51 17.30 7.74
N MET A 297 -15.75 16.22 7.53
CA MET A 297 -16.25 14.94 7.01
C MET A 297 -16.84 14.09 8.14
N LEU A 298 -16.16 14.02 9.29
CA LEU A 298 -16.65 13.37 10.50
C LEU A 298 -16.35 14.27 11.71
N ASN A 299 -17.41 14.63 12.43
CA ASN A 299 -17.29 15.33 13.71
C ASN A 299 -16.97 14.35 14.83
N THR A 300 -16.35 14.84 15.90
CA THR A 300 -16.05 14.03 17.07
C THR A 300 -17.34 13.63 17.80
N THR A 301 -17.44 12.37 18.20
CA THR A 301 -18.56 11.84 19.00
C THR A 301 -18.31 11.96 20.51
N SER A 302 -17.08 12.25 20.91
CA SER A 302 -16.65 12.42 22.30
C SER A 302 -15.43 13.33 22.39
N SER A 303 -15.32 14.08 23.49
CA SER A 303 -14.15 14.89 23.78
C SER A 303 -13.05 14.04 24.43
N PRO A 304 -11.85 13.92 23.81
CA PRO A 304 -10.75 13.19 24.42
C PRO A 304 -10.06 14.01 25.52
N PRO A 305 -9.42 13.37 26.52
CA PRO A 305 -8.71 14.04 27.59
C PRO A 305 -7.35 14.57 27.12
N VAL A 306 -7.33 15.65 26.33
CA VAL A 306 -6.11 16.22 25.75
C VAL A 306 -5.21 16.85 26.82
N LYS A 307 -3.94 16.48 26.81
CA LYS A 307 -2.87 17.07 27.63
C LYS A 307 -2.27 18.25 26.86
N LYS A 308 -2.72 19.46 27.22
CA LYS A 308 -2.25 20.73 26.63
C LYS A 308 -0.74 20.91 26.78
N GLY A 309 -0.06 21.32 25.70
CA GLY A 309 1.39 21.47 25.66
C GLY A 309 2.21 20.20 25.93
N ASP A 310 1.60 19.01 25.98
CA ASP A 310 2.27 17.75 26.27
C ASP A 310 1.93 16.68 25.22
N TRP A 311 2.57 15.52 25.32
CA TRP A 311 2.39 14.40 24.40
C TRP A 311 1.04 13.74 24.57
N ASN A 312 0.30 13.60 23.46
CA ASN A 312 -0.98 12.92 23.37
C ASN A 312 -0.85 11.68 22.50
N ASP A 313 -1.39 10.55 22.97
CA ASP A 313 -1.46 9.30 22.22
C ASP A 313 -2.55 9.41 21.16
N TYR A 314 -2.24 8.97 19.95
CA TYR A 314 -3.12 9.04 18.80
C TYR A 314 -3.10 7.71 18.06
N PHE A 315 -4.27 7.23 17.67
CA PHE A 315 -4.43 6.03 16.87
C PHE A 315 -5.42 6.30 15.74
N ILE A 316 -5.07 5.89 14.52
CA ILE A 316 -5.88 6.01 13.33
C ILE A 316 -5.97 4.63 12.70
N ARG A 317 -7.18 4.13 12.47
CA ARG A 317 -7.45 2.92 11.68
C ARG A 317 -8.25 3.31 10.46
N CYS A 318 -7.75 2.96 9.29
CA CYS A 318 -8.39 3.23 8.00
C CYS A 318 -8.57 1.90 7.26
N ILE A 319 -9.83 1.46 7.09
CA ILE A 319 -10.19 0.23 6.38
C ILE A 319 -11.28 0.55 5.36
N GLY A 320 -11.00 0.36 4.08
CA GLY A 320 -11.92 0.75 3.01
C GLY A 320 -12.29 2.23 3.14
N LYS A 321 -13.55 2.52 3.44
CA LYS A 321 -14.09 3.88 3.65
C LYS A 321 -14.19 4.29 5.11
N ARG A 322 -13.97 3.36 6.04
CA ARG A 322 -14.17 3.57 7.46
C ARG A 322 -12.90 4.08 8.11
N ILE A 323 -13.01 5.18 8.85
CA ILE A 323 -11.96 5.76 9.67
C ILE A 323 -12.37 5.64 11.14
N THR A 324 -11.50 5.08 11.96
CA THR A 324 -11.59 5.12 13.42
C THR A 324 -10.41 5.93 13.96
N ILE A 325 -10.67 6.91 14.83
CA ILE A 325 -9.65 7.70 15.50
C ILE A 325 -9.81 7.56 17.01
N GLN A 326 -8.71 7.35 17.72
CA GLN A 326 -8.64 7.44 19.17
C GLN A 326 -7.59 8.46 19.60
N VAL A 327 -7.92 9.25 20.61
CA VAL A 327 -7.01 10.20 21.24
C VAL A 327 -6.98 9.93 22.74
N ASN A 328 -5.79 9.64 23.28
CA ASN A 328 -5.58 9.23 24.68
C ASN A 328 -6.54 8.10 25.12
N GLY A 329 -6.74 7.10 24.25
CA GLY A 329 -7.58 5.93 24.49
C GLY A 329 -9.09 6.14 24.31
N VAL A 330 -9.53 7.37 23.99
CA VAL A 330 -10.95 7.68 23.73
C VAL A 330 -11.20 7.69 22.23
N THR A 331 -12.13 6.86 21.74
CA THR A 331 -12.58 6.86 20.34
C THR A 331 -13.35 8.14 20.03
N THR A 332 -12.74 9.04 19.28
CA THR A 332 -13.34 10.33 18.89
C THR A 332 -14.15 10.23 17.61
N VAL A 333 -13.76 9.35 16.70
CA VAL A 333 -14.44 9.10 15.42
C VAL A 333 -14.46 7.61 15.15
N ASP A 334 -15.60 7.10 14.68
CA ASP A 334 -15.71 5.79 14.03
C ASP A 334 -16.83 5.86 12.97
N GLY A 335 -16.46 6.06 11.71
CA GLY A 335 -17.43 6.32 10.65
C GLY A 335 -16.87 6.16 9.25
N GLU A 336 -17.77 6.09 8.27
CA GLU A 336 -17.40 6.03 6.85
C GLU A 336 -17.39 7.43 6.23
N ILE A 337 -16.47 7.66 5.30
CA ILE A 337 -16.37 8.91 4.55
C ILE A 337 -16.51 8.70 3.04
N GLU A 338 -17.08 9.70 2.38
CA GLU A 338 -17.17 9.80 0.93
C GLU A 338 -16.87 11.23 0.47
N PRO A 339 -16.04 11.43 -0.56
CA PRO A 339 -15.28 10.39 -1.27
C PRO A 339 -14.09 9.87 -0.43
N MET A 340 -13.72 8.60 -0.63
CA MET A 340 -12.49 7.99 -0.09
C MET A 340 -11.68 7.33 -1.21
N GLN A 341 -10.38 7.65 -1.28
CA GLN A 341 -9.46 6.98 -2.21
C GLN A 341 -9.12 5.56 -1.72
N ALA A 342 -8.97 4.61 -2.65
CA ALA A 342 -8.55 3.25 -2.33
C ALA A 342 -7.11 3.21 -1.76
N SER A 343 -6.26 4.14 -2.21
CA SER A 343 -4.91 4.37 -1.70
C SER A 343 -4.54 5.84 -1.83
N GLY A 344 -3.68 6.35 -0.96
CA GLY A 344 -3.12 7.69 -1.10
C GLY A 344 -2.04 7.97 -0.07
N GLN A 345 -1.49 9.18 -0.05
CA GLN A 345 -0.37 9.52 0.83
C GLN A 345 -0.82 9.70 2.29
N LEU A 346 0.08 9.36 3.22
CA LEU A 346 0.09 9.95 4.55
C LEU A 346 0.89 11.25 4.49
N ALA A 347 0.48 12.27 5.23
CA ALA A 347 1.26 13.51 5.29
C ALA A 347 1.07 14.28 6.59
N PHE A 348 2.15 14.75 7.18
CA PHE A 348 2.14 15.57 8.40
C PHE A 348 1.98 17.05 8.06
N GLN A 349 1.08 17.75 8.73
CA GLN A 349 0.77 19.15 8.45
C GLN A 349 1.57 20.13 9.32
N ILE A 350 2.12 21.18 8.71
CA ILE A 350 2.33 22.47 9.39
C ILE A 350 1.23 23.40 8.89
N HIS A 351 0.32 23.79 9.79
CA HIS A 351 -0.75 24.72 9.44
C HIS A 351 -0.19 26.13 9.23
N ARG A 352 -0.77 26.88 8.29
CA ARG A 352 -0.41 28.28 8.02
C ARG A 352 -0.47 29.14 9.28
N GLY A 353 0.53 29.99 9.48
CA GLY A 353 0.56 30.91 10.63
C GLY A 353 0.63 30.20 11.98
N SER A 354 1.26 29.01 12.05
CA SER A 354 1.56 28.33 13.30
C SER A 354 2.56 29.13 14.13
N GLN A 355 2.40 29.14 15.45
CA GLN A 355 3.25 29.91 16.36
C GLN A 355 4.26 29.05 17.13
N GLN A 356 3.93 27.80 17.39
CA GLN A 356 4.76 26.81 18.07
C GLN A 356 5.04 25.61 17.17
N PRO A 357 6.14 24.89 17.40
CA PRO A 357 6.42 23.66 16.67
C PRO A 357 5.30 22.63 16.88
N VAL A 358 5.05 21.83 15.85
CA VAL A 358 4.31 20.58 15.98
C VAL A 358 5.29 19.43 15.98
N GLU A 359 5.10 18.47 16.89
CA GLU A 359 6.00 17.35 17.06
C GLU A 359 5.26 16.02 17.05
N PHE A 360 5.89 15.02 16.45
CA PHE A 360 5.39 13.65 16.37
C PHE A 360 6.49 12.68 16.79
N ARG A 361 6.17 11.64 17.56
CA ARG A 361 7.11 10.58 17.95
C ARG A 361 6.41 9.23 18.06
N ARG A 362 7.18 8.15 18.18
CA ARG A 362 6.65 6.77 18.31
C ARG A 362 5.66 6.43 17.19
N MET A 363 5.98 6.87 15.97
CA MET A 363 5.14 6.67 14.80
C MET A 363 5.37 5.27 14.26
N GLU A 364 4.35 4.43 14.38
CA GLU A 364 4.37 3.05 13.94
C GLU A 364 3.13 2.78 13.12
N ILE A 365 3.31 2.07 12.00
CA ILE A 365 2.24 1.72 11.08
C ILE A 365 2.16 0.22 10.94
N ARG A 366 0.95 -0.31 10.96
CA ARG A 366 0.62 -1.66 10.56
C ARG A 366 -0.22 -1.56 9.31
N GLU A 367 0.35 -1.92 8.17
CA GLU A 367 -0.46 -2.11 6.97
C GLU A 367 -1.27 -3.37 7.17
N LEU A 368 -2.59 -3.24 7.10
CA LEU A 368 -3.49 -4.37 7.23
C LEU A 368 -3.55 -5.19 5.93
N GLY A 369 -2.93 -4.64 4.88
CA GLY A 369 -3.25 -4.95 3.51
C GLY A 369 -4.72 -4.66 3.23
N HIS A 370 -5.10 -4.45 1.98
CA HIS A 370 -6.46 -4.84 1.62
C HIS A 370 -6.60 -6.32 2.02
N GLN A 371 -7.23 -6.62 3.15
CA GLN A 371 -7.64 -7.98 3.47
C GLN A 371 -8.80 -8.29 2.52
N GLN A 372 -8.46 -8.52 1.25
CA GLN A 372 -9.35 -9.26 0.37
C GLN A 372 -9.42 -10.66 0.96
N ALA A 373 -10.55 -10.98 1.57
CA ALA A 373 -10.79 -12.28 2.18
C ALA A 373 -10.36 -13.40 1.20
N GLY A 374 -9.39 -14.22 1.62
CA GLY A 374 -8.84 -15.32 0.81
C GLY A 374 -7.47 -15.04 0.15
N PHE A 375 -7.01 -13.80 0.04
CA PHE A 375 -5.67 -13.50 -0.53
C PHE A 375 -4.56 -13.69 0.51
N ILE A 376 -3.57 -14.53 0.18
CA ILE A 376 -2.36 -14.77 0.97
C ILE A 376 -1.19 -13.95 0.42
N PRO A 377 -0.36 -13.31 1.27
CA PRO A 377 0.86 -12.66 0.83
C PRO A 377 1.88 -13.70 0.35
N LEU A 378 2.48 -13.46 -0.82
CA LEU A 378 3.60 -14.27 -1.30
C LEU A 378 4.94 -13.81 -0.71
N PHE A 379 5.05 -12.53 -0.32
CA PHE A 379 6.28 -11.96 0.22
C PHE A 379 5.99 -11.29 1.57
N ASN A 380 6.85 -11.54 2.56
CA ASN A 380 6.67 -11.08 3.94
C ASN A 380 7.19 -9.65 4.19
N GLY A 381 7.85 -9.02 3.21
CA GLY A 381 8.42 -7.68 3.35
C GLY A 381 9.79 -7.62 4.03
N GLN A 382 10.30 -8.74 4.54
CA GLN A 382 11.50 -8.81 5.40
C GLN A 382 12.61 -9.63 4.77
N ASP A 383 12.30 -10.82 4.25
CA ASP A 383 13.27 -11.77 3.69
C ASP A 383 12.62 -12.67 2.63
N LEU A 384 13.43 -13.56 2.04
CA LEU A 384 12.99 -14.46 0.97
C LEU A 384 12.37 -15.77 1.50
N THR A 385 11.90 -15.83 2.76
CA THR A 385 11.21 -17.02 3.27
C THR A 385 10.02 -17.38 2.38
N GLY A 386 9.93 -18.65 1.97
CA GLY A 386 8.94 -19.15 1.01
C GLY A 386 9.35 -18.99 -0.46
N TRP A 387 10.59 -18.56 -0.72
CA TRP A 387 11.18 -18.44 -2.04
C TRP A 387 12.56 -19.08 -2.10
N ARG A 388 12.93 -19.60 -3.27
CA ARG A 388 14.26 -20.12 -3.58
C ARG A 388 14.87 -19.46 -4.80
N VAL A 389 16.16 -19.16 -4.73
CA VAL A 389 16.91 -18.57 -5.85
C VAL A 389 17.38 -19.67 -6.79
N VAL A 390 17.14 -19.51 -8.09
CA VAL A 390 17.63 -20.39 -9.16
C VAL A 390 18.40 -19.56 -10.18
N GLY A 391 19.70 -19.83 -10.31
CA GLY A 391 20.60 -19.10 -11.20
C GLY A 391 21.40 -17.98 -10.51
N PRO A 392 22.27 -17.28 -11.27
CA PRO A 392 23.25 -16.33 -10.72
C PRO A 392 22.70 -14.95 -10.35
N ALA A 393 21.44 -14.62 -10.67
CA ALA A 393 20.83 -13.34 -10.32
C ALA A 393 20.88 -13.04 -8.82
N GLN A 394 21.20 -11.79 -8.48
CA GLN A 394 21.29 -11.33 -7.09
C GLN A 394 19.98 -10.66 -6.67
N TRP A 395 19.31 -11.26 -5.69
CA TRP A 395 18.04 -10.79 -5.15
C TRP A 395 18.25 -10.14 -3.79
N ASN A 396 17.75 -8.92 -3.60
CA ASN A 396 17.91 -8.15 -2.37
C ASN A 396 16.57 -7.67 -1.85
N VAL A 397 16.35 -7.79 -0.55
CA VAL A 397 15.18 -7.20 0.11
C VAL A 397 15.54 -5.83 0.68
N ARG A 398 14.80 -4.80 0.27
CA ARG A 398 14.91 -3.45 0.83
C ARG A 398 13.56 -2.74 0.78
N ASP A 399 13.28 -1.94 1.81
CA ASP A 399 12.07 -1.11 1.91
C ASP A 399 10.75 -1.87 1.69
N GLY A 400 10.66 -3.10 2.19
CA GLY A 400 9.46 -3.95 2.03
C GLY A 400 9.27 -4.51 0.62
N ALA A 401 10.30 -4.51 -0.21
CA ALA A 401 10.28 -4.98 -1.60
C ALA A 401 11.46 -5.90 -1.92
N VAL A 402 11.26 -6.79 -2.89
CA VAL A 402 12.30 -7.62 -3.49
C VAL A 402 12.81 -6.92 -4.75
N PHE A 403 14.12 -6.74 -4.86
CA PHE A 403 14.78 -6.18 -6.05
C PHE A 403 15.78 -7.16 -6.65
N VAL A 404 15.96 -7.08 -7.97
CA VAL A 404 17.02 -7.76 -8.73
C VAL A 404 17.74 -6.76 -9.60
N ASP A 405 19.08 -6.80 -9.60
CA ASP A 405 19.94 -5.78 -10.22
C ASP A 405 19.99 -5.81 -11.76
N GLY A 406 19.37 -6.82 -12.37
CA GLY A 406 19.34 -6.99 -13.82
C GLY A 406 20.70 -7.25 -14.45
N ARG A 407 21.74 -7.69 -13.71
CA ARG A 407 23.08 -7.99 -14.28
C ARG A 407 23.26 -9.42 -14.71
N GLN A 408 22.54 -10.33 -14.09
CA GLN A 408 22.61 -11.77 -14.32
C GLN A 408 21.21 -12.35 -14.48
N PRO A 409 21.02 -13.37 -15.32
CA PRO A 409 19.73 -14.00 -15.47
C PRO A 409 19.45 -14.91 -14.26
N GLY A 410 18.18 -15.09 -13.93
CA GLY A 410 17.81 -15.99 -12.85
C GLY A 410 16.36 -15.81 -12.42
N HIS A 411 15.93 -16.73 -11.57
CA HIS A 411 14.57 -16.78 -11.06
C HIS A 411 14.57 -16.77 -9.53
N LEU A 412 13.55 -16.14 -8.97
CA LEU A 412 13.13 -16.33 -7.59
C LEU A 412 11.82 -17.13 -7.63
N VAL A 413 11.88 -18.39 -7.20
CA VAL A 413 10.80 -19.36 -7.37
C VAL A 413 10.03 -19.49 -6.07
N CYS A 414 8.70 -19.36 -6.13
CA CYS A 414 7.86 -19.56 -4.97
C CYS A 414 7.85 -21.05 -4.58
N ASP A 415 7.90 -21.35 -3.29
CA ASP A 415 7.80 -22.71 -2.79
C ASP A 415 6.36 -23.25 -2.85
N GLN A 416 5.39 -22.34 -2.93
CA GLN A 416 3.98 -22.69 -3.10
C GLN A 416 3.64 -22.93 -4.57
N GLN A 417 2.68 -23.82 -4.78
CA GLN A 417 2.15 -24.18 -6.09
C GLN A 417 0.69 -23.72 -6.20
N PHE A 418 0.33 -23.19 -7.37
CA PHE A 418 -0.97 -22.59 -7.65
C PHE A 418 -1.59 -23.21 -8.90
N GLY A 419 -2.87 -23.55 -8.83
CA GLY A 419 -3.69 -23.90 -9.99
C GLY A 419 -4.34 -22.65 -10.55
N ASP A 420 -5.66 -22.54 -10.36
CA ASP A 420 -6.43 -21.34 -10.63
C ASP A 420 -6.19 -20.30 -9.53
N PHE A 421 -5.86 -19.06 -9.90
CA PHE A 421 -5.56 -18.01 -8.94
C PHE A 421 -5.81 -16.60 -9.48
N GLU A 422 -5.94 -15.67 -8.55
CA GLU A 422 -5.79 -14.24 -8.84
C GLU A 422 -4.58 -13.71 -8.07
N LEU A 423 -3.68 -13.04 -8.78
CA LEU A 423 -2.52 -12.35 -8.23
C LEU A 423 -2.72 -10.85 -8.31
N THR A 424 -2.40 -10.16 -7.23
CA THR A 424 -2.29 -8.69 -7.17
C THR A 424 -0.94 -8.30 -6.60
N GLY A 425 -0.40 -7.16 -7.02
CA GLY A 425 0.76 -6.56 -6.37
C GLY A 425 1.28 -5.35 -7.11
N GLU A 426 2.52 -4.95 -6.83
CA GLU A 426 3.16 -3.81 -7.45
C GLU A 426 4.51 -4.20 -8.05
N VAL A 427 4.81 -3.63 -9.22
CA VAL A 427 6.07 -3.80 -9.93
C VAL A 427 6.76 -2.46 -10.16
N TYR A 428 8.09 -2.50 -10.25
CA TYR A 428 8.96 -1.36 -10.45
C TYR A 428 10.02 -1.74 -11.49
N ALA A 429 10.39 -0.81 -12.37
CA ALA A 429 11.53 -0.99 -13.27
C ALA A 429 12.29 0.33 -13.45
N GLU A 430 13.62 0.23 -13.52
CA GLU A 430 14.49 1.29 -14.04
C GLU A 430 14.57 1.25 -15.58
N PRO A 431 15.12 2.28 -16.23
CA PRO A 431 15.57 2.14 -17.62
C PRO A 431 16.42 0.87 -17.79
N LYS A 432 16.17 0.13 -18.87
CA LYS A 432 16.75 -1.20 -19.16
C LYS A 432 16.44 -2.30 -18.13
N GLY A 433 15.54 -2.04 -17.18
CA GLY A 433 15.02 -3.08 -16.30
C GLY A 433 14.19 -4.06 -17.10
N ASN A 434 14.48 -5.35 -16.97
CA ASN A 434 13.75 -6.42 -17.64
C ASN A 434 13.65 -7.64 -16.74
N GLY A 435 12.43 -7.90 -16.30
CA GLY A 435 12.03 -9.03 -15.48
C GLY A 435 10.60 -9.44 -15.78
N ALA A 436 10.05 -10.30 -14.95
CA ALA A 436 8.68 -10.77 -15.12
C ALA A 436 8.09 -11.40 -13.86
N VAL A 437 6.76 -11.48 -13.85
CA VAL A 437 6.00 -12.42 -13.00
C VAL A 437 5.56 -13.59 -13.87
N CYS A 438 6.19 -14.75 -13.69
CA CYS A 438 5.93 -15.95 -14.48
C CYS A 438 5.01 -16.91 -13.74
N PHE A 439 4.10 -17.56 -14.46
CA PHE A 439 3.13 -18.50 -13.91
C PHE A 439 2.96 -19.72 -14.83
N HIS A 440 2.37 -20.78 -14.30
CA HIS A 440 2.39 -22.10 -14.93
C HIS A 440 3.81 -22.62 -15.25
N VAL A 441 4.78 -22.28 -14.41
CA VAL A 441 6.15 -22.78 -14.56
C VAL A 441 6.25 -24.21 -13.98
N SER A 442 7.12 -25.04 -14.56
CA SER A 442 7.40 -26.40 -14.09
C SER A 442 8.86 -26.55 -13.65
N ASP A 443 9.11 -27.32 -12.59
CA ASP A 443 10.48 -27.74 -12.23
C ASP A 443 11.02 -28.69 -13.31
N ALA A 444 12.33 -28.65 -13.58
CA ALA A 444 12.99 -29.76 -14.29
C ALA A 444 13.25 -30.94 -13.34
N PRO A 445 13.55 -32.15 -13.87
CA PRO A 445 14.17 -33.24 -13.10
C PRO A 445 15.42 -32.79 -12.31
N PRO A 446 15.97 -33.64 -11.39
CA PRO A 446 16.73 -33.29 -10.16
C PRO A 446 17.96 -32.35 -10.23
N ASN A 447 18.23 -31.75 -11.38
CA ASN A 447 19.40 -30.97 -11.73
C ASN A 447 19.20 -29.45 -11.49
N GLY A 448 18.02 -29.02 -11.03
CA GLY A 448 17.79 -27.66 -10.53
C GLY A 448 17.67 -26.54 -11.58
N GLN A 449 17.33 -26.85 -12.83
CA GLN A 449 16.93 -25.83 -13.82
C GLN A 449 15.40 -25.77 -13.93
N LEU A 450 14.83 -24.65 -14.35
CA LEU A 450 13.39 -24.56 -14.65
C LEU A 450 13.16 -25.09 -16.07
N GLN A 451 12.15 -25.95 -16.26
CA GLN A 451 11.66 -26.24 -17.61
C GLN A 451 10.79 -25.05 -18.02
N GLN A 452 11.26 -24.25 -18.98
CA GLN A 452 10.42 -23.21 -19.59
C GLN A 452 9.26 -23.89 -20.34
N GLY A 453 8.06 -23.63 -19.85
CA GLY A 453 6.80 -24.22 -20.32
C GLY A 453 5.57 -23.50 -19.76
N GLY A 454 5.72 -22.23 -19.38
CA GLY A 454 4.68 -21.41 -18.74
C GLY A 454 4.44 -20.09 -19.48
N TYR A 455 3.94 -19.11 -18.73
CA TYR A 455 3.70 -17.75 -19.21
C TYR A 455 4.50 -16.74 -18.41
N GLU A 456 4.77 -15.62 -19.06
CA GLU A 456 5.56 -14.53 -18.51
C GLU A 456 4.76 -13.22 -18.65
N PHE A 457 4.36 -12.65 -17.51
CA PHE A 457 3.86 -11.28 -17.45
C PHE A 457 5.06 -10.34 -17.39
N GLN A 458 5.30 -9.63 -18.49
CA GLN A 458 6.46 -8.76 -18.68
C GLN A 458 6.49 -7.64 -17.63
N VAL A 459 7.67 -7.38 -17.07
CA VAL A 459 8.01 -6.18 -16.31
C VAL A 459 9.22 -5.53 -16.97
N ALA A 460 9.00 -4.39 -17.63
CA ALA A 460 10.03 -3.66 -18.36
C ALA A 460 9.96 -2.15 -18.10
N GLY A 461 11.13 -1.52 -18.04
CA GLY A 461 11.25 -0.06 -18.01
C GLY A 461 10.90 0.60 -19.36
N SER A 462 11.17 1.90 -19.48
CA SER A 462 10.81 2.72 -20.64
C SER A 462 11.54 2.36 -21.94
N ASP A 463 12.63 1.59 -21.85
CA ASP A 463 13.33 1.03 -23.00
C ASP A 463 12.61 -0.20 -23.59
N GLY A 464 11.69 -0.81 -22.84
CA GLY A 464 11.07 -2.08 -23.18
C GLY A 464 12.04 -3.26 -23.07
N ASP A 465 11.49 -4.45 -23.27
CA ASP A 465 12.32 -5.63 -23.49
C ASP A 465 12.99 -5.58 -24.89
N PRO A 466 13.90 -6.52 -25.24
CA PRO A 466 14.52 -6.55 -26.56
C PRO A 466 13.54 -6.71 -27.72
N GLY A 467 12.34 -7.27 -27.46
CA GLY A 467 11.25 -7.36 -28.42
C GLY A 467 10.52 -6.02 -28.63
N GLY A 468 10.69 -5.06 -27.72
CA GLY A 468 9.99 -3.77 -27.65
C GLY A 468 8.62 -3.83 -26.94
N ASN A 469 8.36 -4.89 -26.18
CA ASN A 469 7.18 -5.04 -25.34
C ASN A 469 7.41 -4.41 -23.97
N TYR A 470 6.36 -3.84 -23.39
CA TYR A 470 6.42 -3.12 -22.12
C TYR A 470 5.72 -3.89 -20.99
N THR A 471 5.82 -3.35 -19.77
CA THR A 471 5.15 -3.90 -18.58
C THR A 471 3.68 -4.21 -18.87
N GLY A 472 3.26 -5.44 -18.59
CA GLY A 472 1.91 -5.94 -18.85
C GLY A 472 1.75 -6.75 -20.14
N GLY A 473 2.79 -6.85 -20.97
CA GLY A 473 2.85 -7.82 -22.06
C GLY A 473 2.82 -9.26 -21.56
N LEU A 474 2.39 -10.19 -22.41
CA LEU A 474 2.34 -11.62 -22.11
C LEU A 474 3.21 -12.40 -23.11
N TYR A 475 4.08 -13.25 -22.59
CA TYR A 475 4.92 -14.16 -23.38
C TYR A 475 4.64 -15.62 -23.05
N ALA A 476 4.97 -16.49 -24.01
CA ALA A 476 5.13 -17.92 -23.82
C ALA A 476 6.41 -18.37 -24.54
N ASP A 477 7.41 -18.84 -23.78
CA ASP A 477 8.78 -19.17 -24.25
C ASP A 477 9.36 -18.13 -25.21
N ALA A 478 9.50 -16.88 -24.73
CA ALA A 478 9.98 -15.74 -25.50
C ALA A 478 9.16 -15.37 -26.75
N THR A 479 8.01 -16.01 -26.99
CA THR A 479 7.06 -15.62 -28.04
C THR A 479 5.99 -14.70 -27.47
N PRO A 480 5.83 -13.46 -27.96
CA PRO A 480 4.81 -12.55 -27.45
C PRO A 480 3.41 -13.03 -27.85
N ILE A 481 2.56 -13.26 -26.85
CA ILE A 481 1.13 -13.55 -27.02
C ILE A 481 0.32 -12.25 -26.99
N ALA A 482 0.72 -11.30 -26.14
CA ALA A 482 0.10 -9.99 -26.06
C ALA A 482 1.18 -8.91 -25.88
N THR A 483 1.06 -7.82 -26.64
CA THR A 483 2.01 -6.71 -26.61
C THR A 483 1.37 -5.44 -26.07
N VAL A 484 2.02 -4.79 -25.12
CA VAL A 484 1.68 -3.45 -24.64
C VAL A 484 2.66 -2.47 -25.27
N ARG A 485 2.18 -1.53 -26.08
CA ARG A 485 2.94 -0.39 -26.65
C ARG A 485 1.99 0.79 -26.87
N PRO A 486 2.36 2.04 -26.53
CA PRO A 486 3.57 2.46 -25.82
C PRO A 486 3.57 2.02 -24.34
N SER A 487 4.65 2.31 -23.60
CA SER A 487 4.67 2.05 -22.14
C SER A 487 3.52 2.75 -21.43
N ILE A 488 2.86 2.03 -20.52
CA ILE A 488 1.79 2.53 -19.63
C ILE A 488 2.26 2.68 -18.18
N VAL A 489 3.57 2.52 -17.95
CA VAL A 489 4.24 2.69 -16.66
C VAL A 489 5.37 3.72 -16.79
N ARG A 490 5.80 4.28 -15.65
CA ARG A 490 6.92 5.22 -15.58
C ARG A 490 8.11 4.56 -14.91
N ASP A 491 9.30 4.88 -15.41
CA ASP A 491 10.53 4.45 -14.78
C ASP A 491 10.62 4.97 -13.34
N ARG A 492 11.16 4.12 -12.48
CA ARG A 492 11.38 4.43 -11.06
C ARG A 492 10.09 4.73 -10.28
N GLU A 493 8.94 4.32 -10.80
CA GLU A 493 7.65 4.40 -10.12
C GLU A 493 7.05 3.00 -9.95
N TRP A 494 6.35 2.78 -8.85
CA TRP A 494 5.60 1.55 -8.62
C TRP A 494 4.30 1.58 -9.41
N SER A 495 4.01 0.48 -10.11
CA SER A 495 2.77 0.28 -10.86
C SER A 495 2.01 -0.93 -10.34
N ASN A 496 0.70 -0.80 -10.17
CA ASN A 496 -0.16 -1.90 -9.73
C ASN A 496 -0.32 -2.92 -10.86
N ILE A 497 -0.22 -4.20 -10.55
CA ILE A 497 -0.50 -5.31 -11.46
C ILE A 497 -1.60 -6.19 -10.91
N ARG A 498 -2.35 -6.80 -11.83
CA ARG A 498 -3.30 -7.88 -11.54
C ARG A 498 -3.15 -8.94 -12.62
N ILE A 499 -3.12 -10.20 -12.21
CA ILE A 499 -3.09 -11.37 -13.11
C ILE A 499 -4.16 -12.33 -12.65
N ARG A 500 -5.04 -12.76 -13.54
CA ARG A 500 -6.09 -13.74 -13.24
C ARG A 500 -5.93 -14.96 -14.14
N VAL A 501 -5.87 -16.13 -13.52
CA VAL A 501 -5.68 -17.43 -14.16
C VAL A 501 -6.87 -18.32 -13.80
N ALA A 502 -7.79 -18.50 -14.76
CA ALA A 502 -9.03 -19.26 -14.57
C ALA A 502 -9.17 -20.37 -15.60
N GLY A 503 -8.76 -21.58 -15.21
CA GLY A 503 -8.55 -22.70 -16.11
C GLY A 503 -7.59 -22.29 -17.21
N ALA A 504 -8.10 -22.22 -18.43
CA ALA A 504 -7.35 -21.81 -19.60
C ALA A 504 -7.50 -20.31 -19.93
N ARG A 505 -8.31 -19.51 -19.22
CA ARG A 505 -8.43 -18.07 -19.48
C ARG A 505 -7.41 -17.30 -18.64
N LEU A 506 -6.62 -16.45 -19.30
CA LEU A 506 -5.56 -15.65 -18.71
C LEU A 506 -5.86 -14.18 -18.93
N GLU A 507 -5.89 -13.40 -17.85
CA GLU A 507 -6.18 -11.96 -17.90
C GLU A 507 -5.11 -11.17 -17.14
N GLY A 508 -4.78 -9.98 -17.65
CA GLY A 508 -3.75 -9.11 -17.09
C GLY A 508 -4.19 -7.65 -17.05
N TRP A 509 -3.79 -6.93 -16.01
CA TRP A 509 -3.97 -5.49 -15.88
C TRP A 509 -2.74 -4.82 -15.31
N VAL A 510 -2.52 -3.57 -15.74
CA VAL A 510 -1.52 -2.65 -15.17
C VAL A 510 -2.22 -1.33 -14.87
N ASN A 511 -2.12 -0.84 -13.64
CA ASN A 511 -2.76 0.39 -13.18
C ASN A 511 -4.27 0.46 -13.52
N GLY A 512 -4.96 -0.69 -13.43
CA GLY A 512 -6.38 -0.83 -13.76
C GLY A 512 -6.70 -0.98 -15.25
N LYS A 513 -5.76 -0.71 -16.16
CA LYS A 513 -5.93 -0.93 -17.60
C LYS A 513 -5.70 -2.39 -17.96
N SER A 514 -6.66 -3.03 -18.64
CA SER A 514 -6.49 -4.39 -19.17
C SER A 514 -5.39 -4.41 -20.22
N THR A 515 -4.45 -5.34 -20.10
CA THR A 515 -3.33 -5.53 -21.03
C THR A 515 -3.47 -6.79 -21.88
N PHE A 516 -4.11 -7.83 -21.34
CA PHE A 516 -4.51 -9.01 -22.11
C PHE A 516 -5.71 -9.73 -21.49
N ASP A 517 -6.43 -10.47 -22.33
CA ASP A 517 -7.47 -11.45 -21.99
C ASP A 517 -7.43 -12.51 -23.10
N VAL A 518 -6.82 -13.65 -22.82
CA VAL A 518 -6.48 -14.66 -23.82
C VAL A 518 -6.79 -16.07 -23.33
N GLN A 519 -6.98 -16.97 -24.29
CA GLN A 519 -7.01 -18.41 -24.02
C GLN A 519 -5.58 -18.95 -24.02
N GLY A 520 -5.15 -19.49 -22.88
CA GLY A 520 -3.90 -20.20 -22.70
C GLY A 520 -3.83 -21.49 -23.53
N GLN A 521 -2.63 -21.74 -24.05
CA GLN A 521 -2.21 -22.94 -24.74
C GLN A 521 -2.26 -24.16 -23.79
N PRO A 522 -3.04 -25.22 -24.11
CA PRO A 522 -3.29 -26.36 -23.23
C PRO A 522 -2.03 -27.05 -22.69
N GLU A 523 -0.99 -27.17 -23.51
CA GLU A 523 0.28 -27.81 -23.18
C GLU A 523 1.08 -27.09 -22.08
N ARG A 524 0.76 -25.81 -21.81
CA ARG A 524 1.43 -24.98 -20.80
C ARG A 524 0.70 -24.94 -19.47
N LEU A 525 -0.60 -25.28 -19.45
CA LEU A 525 -1.45 -25.13 -18.27
C LEU A 525 -1.13 -26.15 -17.16
N ALA A 526 -0.20 -27.08 -17.39
CA ALA A 526 0.17 -28.11 -16.41
C ALA A 526 1.08 -27.58 -15.29
N GLY A 527 1.90 -26.56 -15.57
CA GLY A 527 2.80 -26.00 -14.56
C GLY A 527 2.03 -25.34 -13.41
N ARG A 528 2.65 -25.29 -12.24
CA ARG A 528 2.02 -24.80 -11.00
C ARG A 528 2.87 -23.79 -10.24
N LEU A 529 4.09 -23.53 -10.69
CA LEU A 529 4.99 -22.61 -10.00
C LEU A 529 4.76 -21.17 -10.47
N LEU A 530 4.99 -20.27 -9.53
CA LEU A 530 5.10 -18.84 -9.75
C LEU A 530 6.57 -18.43 -9.54
N THR A 531 7.11 -17.63 -10.47
CA THR A 531 8.50 -17.14 -10.36
C THR A 531 8.59 -15.66 -10.67
N LEU A 532 9.53 -14.97 -10.02
CA LEU A 532 10.01 -13.67 -10.48
C LEU A 532 11.27 -13.90 -11.32
N GLN A 533 11.42 -13.18 -12.43
CA GLN A 533 12.54 -13.39 -13.36
C GLN A 533 13.39 -12.13 -13.54
N SER A 534 14.68 -12.34 -13.83
CA SER A 534 15.63 -11.34 -14.33
C SER A 534 16.18 -11.80 -15.68
N PHE A 535 16.21 -10.90 -16.65
CA PHE A 535 16.74 -11.14 -18.01
C PHE A 535 18.12 -10.54 -18.28
N ALA A 536 18.78 -10.00 -17.27
CA ALA A 536 20.14 -9.46 -17.38
C ALA A 536 20.32 -8.26 -18.35
N GLN A 537 19.31 -7.39 -18.51
CA GLN A 537 19.38 -6.24 -19.43
C GLN A 537 20.01 -4.96 -18.80
N GLY A 538 20.32 -5.00 -17.51
CA GLY A 538 21.16 -4.02 -16.80
C GLY A 538 20.43 -3.06 -15.86
N GLY A 539 19.11 -2.89 -15.99
CA GLY A 539 18.32 -2.09 -15.05
C GLY A 539 17.73 -2.92 -13.92
N GLU A 540 17.56 -2.28 -12.76
CA GLU A 540 16.95 -2.93 -11.59
C GLU A 540 15.44 -3.13 -11.80
N VAL A 541 14.92 -4.26 -11.32
CA VAL A 541 13.49 -4.58 -11.30
C VAL A 541 13.06 -4.88 -9.87
N GLY A 542 11.91 -4.36 -9.45
CA GLY A 542 11.38 -4.48 -8.10
C GLY A 542 9.97 -5.07 -8.06
N TYR A 543 9.68 -5.81 -7.01
CA TYR A 543 8.40 -6.45 -6.74
C TYR A 543 8.01 -6.26 -5.27
N ARG A 544 6.78 -5.85 -4.99
CA ARG A 544 6.27 -5.78 -3.62
C ARG A 544 4.77 -6.02 -3.58
N ASN A 545 4.25 -6.24 -2.36
CA ASN A 545 2.82 -6.45 -2.13
C ASN A 545 2.20 -7.55 -3.01
N LEU A 546 3.01 -8.54 -3.42
CA LEU A 546 2.54 -9.69 -4.19
C LEU A 546 1.65 -10.55 -3.30
N ARG A 547 0.41 -10.77 -3.71
CA ARG A 547 -0.58 -11.58 -3.02
C ARG A 547 -1.26 -12.48 -4.03
N VAL A 548 -1.56 -13.70 -3.62
CA VAL A 548 -2.34 -14.65 -4.40
C VAL A 548 -3.55 -15.04 -3.59
N GLY A 549 -4.74 -14.93 -4.17
CA GLY A 549 -5.97 -15.44 -3.60
C GLY A 549 -6.55 -16.57 -4.43
N PRO A 550 -7.58 -17.26 -3.89
CA PRO A 550 -8.45 -18.02 -4.76
C PRO A 550 -8.93 -17.08 -5.87
N LEU A 551 -9.23 -17.63 -7.04
CA LEU A 551 -10.15 -16.93 -7.92
C LEU A 551 -11.36 -16.60 -7.06
N THR A 552 -11.53 -15.33 -6.73
CA THR A 552 -12.81 -14.86 -6.29
C THR A 552 -13.70 -15.07 -7.51
N SER A 553 -14.33 -16.24 -7.56
CA SER A 553 -15.61 -16.43 -8.21
C SER A 553 -16.64 -15.68 -7.37
N THR A 554 -16.42 -14.40 -7.20
CA THR A 554 -17.49 -13.47 -7.00
C THR A 554 -17.40 -12.60 -8.24
N PRO A 555 -18.18 -12.89 -9.30
CA PRO A 555 -18.90 -11.77 -9.91
C PRO A 555 -19.27 -10.84 -8.76
N GLU A 556 -18.86 -9.57 -8.82
CA GLU A 556 -19.29 -8.56 -7.85
C GLU A 556 -20.73 -8.88 -7.47
N THR A 557 -20.98 -9.28 -6.22
CA THR A 557 -22.22 -9.97 -5.85
C THR A 557 -23.41 -9.18 -6.38
N GLY A 558 -24.20 -9.80 -7.25
CA GLY A 558 -25.35 -9.19 -7.91
C GLY A 558 -25.21 -8.95 -9.42
N PHE A 559 -24.02 -9.03 -10.04
CA PHE A 559 -23.91 -8.95 -11.50
C PHE A 559 -24.28 -10.27 -12.18
N VAL A 560 -25.16 -10.19 -13.17
CA VAL A 560 -25.64 -11.29 -14.00
C VAL A 560 -25.27 -11.00 -15.47
N PRO A 561 -24.71 -11.97 -16.22
CA PRO A 561 -24.43 -11.78 -17.65
C PRO A 561 -25.71 -11.51 -18.45
N LEU A 562 -25.68 -10.48 -19.30
CA LEU A 562 -26.68 -10.24 -20.35
C LEU A 562 -26.24 -10.82 -21.69
N PHE A 563 -24.93 -10.93 -21.93
CA PHE A 563 -24.38 -11.65 -23.06
C PHE A 563 -23.74 -12.95 -22.59
N ASN A 564 -24.14 -14.08 -23.19
CA ASN A 564 -23.72 -15.41 -22.78
C ASN A 564 -22.39 -15.86 -23.42
N GLY A 565 -21.80 -15.07 -24.31
CA GLY A 565 -20.55 -15.41 -25.00
C GLY A 565 -20.69 -16.46 -26.11
N GLN A 566 -21.91 -16.91 -26.43
CA GLN A 566 -22.14 -18.05 -27.33
C GLN A 566 -23.07 -17.70 -28.49
N ASP A 567 -24.21 -17.05 -28.22
CA ASP A 567 -25.24 -16.75 -29.20
C ASP A 567 -26.05 -15.50 -28.82
N LEU A 568 -27.17 -15.28 -29.53
CA LEU A 568 -28.06 -14.14 -29.30
C LEU A 568 -29.19 -14.45 -28.30
N ALA A 569 -29.13 -15.54 -27.54
CA ALA A 569 -30.14 -15.83 -26.52
C ALA A 569 -30.21 -14.66 -25.51
N GLY A 570 -31.44 -14.23 -25.19
CA GLY A 570 -31.69 -13.03 -24.38
C GLY A 570 -31.67 -11.71 -25.17
N TRP A 571 -31.48 -11.75 -26.49
CA TRP A 571 -31.50 -10.59 -27.38
C TRP A 571 -32.48 -10.77 -28.55
N LYS A 572 -33.08 -9.67 -29.00
CA LYS A 572 -34.01 -9.62 -30.13
C LYS A 572 -33.81 -8.37 -30.97
N THR A 573 -34.00 -8.49 -32.28
CA THR A 573 -34.03 -7.36 -33.20
C THR A 573 -35.44 -6.78 -33.35
N HIS A 574 -35.56 -5.50 -33.67
CA HIS A 574 -36.85 -4.93 -34.05
C HIS A 574 -37.28 -5.47 -35.45
N PRO A 575 -38.57 -5.73 -35.72
CA PRO A 575 -39.03 -6.25 -37.01
C PRO A 575 -38.61 -5.39 -38.23
N SER A 576 -38.52 -4.08 -38.05
CA SER A 576 -38.04 -3.14 -39.08
C SER A 576 -36.51 -3.10 -39.24
N GLN A 577 -35.75 -3.77 -38.37
CA GLN A 577 -34.29 -3.83 -38.37
C GLN A 577 -33.79 -5.27 -38.05
N PRO A 578 -34.16 -6.31 -38.83
CA PRO A 578 -34.01 -7.72 -38.44
C PRO A 578 -32.57 -8.29 -38.50
N GLY A 579 -31.54 -7.48 -38.79
CA GLY A 579 -30.19 -7.98 -39.03
C GLY A 579 -29.08 -7.01 -38.60
N GLY A 580 -27.83 -7.43 -38.77
CA GLY A 580 -26.64 -6.65 -38.43
C GLY A 580 -25.96 -7.04 -37.12
N TRP A 581 -26.35 -8.17 -36.51
CA TRP A 581 -25.75 -8.68 -35.27
C TRP A 581 -25.44 -10.17 -35.38
N THR A 582 -24.23 -10.56 -34.99
CA THR A 582 -23.72 -11.94 -35.03
C THR A 582 -22.84 -12.21 -33.82
N VAL A 583 -22.70 -13.48 -33.42
CA VAL A 583 -21.70 -13.91 -32.43
C VAL A 583 -20.61 -14.71 -33.15
N GLU A 584 -19.37 -14.21 -33.09
CA GLU A 584 -18.20 -14.82 -33.75
C GLU A 584 -17.05 -14.90 -32.72
N ASN A 585 -16.49 -16.09 -32.49
CA ASN A 585 -15.37 -16.31 -31.54
C ASN A 585 -15.63 -15.73 -30.13
N GLY A 586 -16.85 -15.87 -29.63
CA GLY A 586 -17.24 -15.33 -28.33
C GLY A 586 -17.47 -13.81 -28.29
N LEU A 587 -17.46 -13.13 -29.44
CA LEU A 587 -17.69 -11.70 -29.56
C LEU A 587 -19.06 -11.42 -30.19
N LEU A 588 -19.91 -10.70 -29.46
CA LEU A 588 -21.13 -10.12 -30.02
C LEU A 588 -20.75 -8.93 -30.90
N THR A 589 -20.96 -9.06 -32.21
CA THR A 589 -20.52 -8.11 -33.23
C THR A 589 -21.72 -7.47 -33.92
N GLY A 590 -21.79 -6.15 -33.89
CA GLY A 590 -22.74 -5.33 -34.62
C GLY A 590 -22.10 -4.71 -35.87
N ARG A 591 -22.74 -4.84 -37.03
CA ARG A 591 -22.33 -4.27 -38.32
C ARG A 591 -23.48 -3.48 -38.94
N GLY A 592 -23.28 -2.22 -39.33
CA GLY A 592 -24.38 -1.43 -39.89
C GLY A 592 -24.05 -0.08 -40.54
N ASN A 593 -24.65 0.14 -41.72
CA ASN A 593 -24.69 1.41 -42.49
C ASN A 593 -26.01 2.20 -42.33
N ALA A 594 -27.02 1.58 -41.72
CA ALA A 594 -28.30 2.18 -41.33
C ALA A 594 -28.56 1.69 -39.90
N GLY A 595 -29.18 2.49 -39.03
CA GLY A 595 -29.27 2.17 -37.60
C GLY A 595 -29.77 0.74 -37.36
N ARG A 596 -28.93 -0.12 -36.78
CA ARG A 596 -29.27 -1.49 -36.37
C ARG A 596 -29.26 -1.56 -34.86
N HIS A 597 -30.39 -1.91 -34.27
CA HIS A 597 -30.53 -2.02 -32.82
C HIS A 597 -30.80 -3.47 -32.41
N LEU A 598 -30.05 -3.93 -31.41
CA LEU A 598 -30.25 -5.21 -30.75
C LEU A 598 -30.77 -4.95 -29.34
N PHE A 599 -32.02 -5.30 -29.10
CA PHE A 599 -32.69 -5.11 -27.82
C PHE A 599 -32.48 -6.35 -26.96
N SER A 600 -32.29 -6.16 -25.66
CA SER A 600 -32.52 -7.23 -24.70
C SER A 600 -33.96 -7.75 -24.85
N GLU A 601 -34.17 -9.06 -24.67
CA GLU A 601 -35.53 -9.63 -24.68
C GLU A 601 -36.37 -9.05 -23.55
N ARG A 602 -35.74 -8.91 -22.37
CA ARG A 602 -36.25 -8.27 -21.18
C ARG A 602 -36.30 -6.75 -21.34
N GLY A 603 -37.36 -6.11 -20.84
CA GLY A 603 -37.64 -4.69 -21.03
C GLY A 603 -38.05 -3.93 -19.78
N ASP A 604 -37.76 -4.47 -18.60
CA ASP A 604 -38.18 -3.94 -17.30
C ASP A 604 -37.00 -3.44 -16.44
N PHE A 605 -35.82 -3.23 -17.03
CA PHE A 605 -34.65 -2.73 -16.29
C PHE A 605 -34.94 -1.34 -15.72
N ARG A 606 -34.89 -1.21 -14.39
CA ARG A 606 -35.14 0.05 -13.67
C ARG A 606 -33.87 0.65 -13.11
N ASP A 607 -33.45 0.13 -11.96
CA ASP A 607 -32.29 0.61 -11.22
C ASP A 607 -31.20 -0.44 -11.29
N PHE A 608 -30.07 -0.10 -11.91
CA PHE A 608 -29.01 -1.05 -12.18
C PHE A 608 -27.65 -0.39 -12.35
N HIS A 609 -26.63 -1.21 -12.24
CA HIS A 609 -25.27 -0.96 -12.71
C HIS A 609 -25.01 -1.94 -13.86
N LEU A 610 -24.83 -1.43 -15.07
CA LEU A 610 -24.44 -2.22 -16.24
C LEU A 610 -22.97 -2.00 -16.53
N ARG A 611 -22.25 -3.08 -16.86
CA ARG A 611 -20.86 -3.05 -17.32
C ARG A 611 -20.74 -3.77 -18.65
N ALA A 612 -20.09 -3.13 -19.61
CA ALA A 612 -19.80 -3.69 -20.92
C ALA A 612 -18.32 -3.51 -21.27
N GLU A 613 -17.71 -4.55 -21.81
CA GLU A 613 -16.39 -4.48 -22.43
C GLU A 613 -16.58 -4.45 -23.94
N CYS A 614 -16.24 -3.33 -24.55
CA CYS A 614 -16.53 -3.04 -25.95
C CYS A 614 -15.36 -2.40 -26.69
N ARG A 615 -15.38 -2.49 -28.02
CA ARG A 615 -14.51 -1.77 -28.95
C ARG A 615 -15.28 -1.40 -30.21
N THR A 616 -14.94 -0.30 -30.86
CA THR A 616 -15.47 0.02 -32.20
C THR A 616 -14.35 0.45 -33.15
N ASN A 617 -14.54 0.19 -34.44
CA ASN A 617 -13.63 0.63 -35.48
C ASN A 617 -13.54 2.17 -35.56
N LYS A 618 -12.50 2.67 -36.22
CA LYS A 618 -12.30 4.10 -36.46
C LYS A 618 -13.52 4.74 -37.13
N PHE A 619 -13.99 5.85 -36.55
CA PHE A 619 -15.21 6.57 -36.96
C PHE A 619 -16.53 5.78 -36.80
N GLY A 620 -16.49 4.57 -36.23
CA GLY A 620 -17.67 3.79 -35.91
C GLY A 620 -18.50 4.49 -34.83
N ASN A 621 -19.80 4.60 -35.09
CA ASN A 621 -20.77 5.23 -34.20
C ASN A 621 -21.72 4.17 -33.63
N SER A 622 -21.71 4.05 -32.31
CA SER A 622 -22.43 3.06 -31.54
C SER A 622 -22.90 3.70 -30.22
N GLY A 623 -23.69 2.95 -29.46
CA GLY A 623 -24.12 3.35 -28.13
C GLY A 623 -24.79 2.19 -27.42
N ILE A 624 -24.83 2.27 -26.09
CA ILE A 624 -25.71 1.43 -25.28
C ILE A 624 -26.86 2.32 -24.81
N TYR A 625 -28.05 2.03 -25.34
CA TYR A 625 -29.29 2.64 -24.88
C TYR A 625 -29.78 1.89 -23.66
N PHE A 626 -30.43 2.60 -22.75
CA PHE A 626 -30.94 2.01 -21.53
C PHE A 626 -32.23 2.68 -21.06
N ARG A 627 -33.04 1.93 -20.32
CA ARG A 627 -34.43 2.27 -20.00
C ARG A 627 -35.24 2.63 -21.26
N GLY A 628 -34.95 1.95 -22.37
CA GLY A 628 -35.54 2.23 -23.68
C GLY A 628 -36.83 1.49 -23.93
N ALA A 629 -37.80 2.13 -24.60
CA ALA A 629 -38.96 1.42 -25.11
C ALA A 629 -38.56 0.47 -26.26
N PHE A 630 -39.31 -0.62 -26.45
CA PHE A 630 -39.19 -1.45 -27.66
C PHE A 630 -39.88 -0.74 -28.84
N ASN A 631 -39.26 0.33 -29.32
CA ASN A 631 -39.75 1.15 -30.42
C ASN A 631 -38.59 1.71 -31.25
N LEU A 632 -38.93 2.36 -32.35
CA LEU A 632 -38.03 3.20 -33.12
C LEU A 632 -38.75 4.54 -33.36
N SER A 633 -38.25 5.61 -32.75
CA SER A 633 -38.78 6.96 -32.93
C SER A 633 -38.21 7.59 -34.20
N ARG A 634 -39.03 8.43 -34.86
CA ARG A 634 -38.71 9.19 -36.08
C ARG A 634 -38.28 8.30 -37.26
N VAL A 635 -39.18 8.12 -38.24
CA VAL A 635 -38.81 7.58 -39.56
C VAL A 635 -37.98 8.63 -40.28
N LEU A 636 -36.69 8.68 -39.98
CA LEU A 636 -35.69 9.24 -40.89
C LEU A 636 -35.37 8.17 -41.93
N GLU A 637 -35.01 8.59 -43.15
CA GLU A 637 -34.73 7.71 -44.31
C GLU A 637 -33.66 6.62 -44.07
N ARG A 638 -32.98 6.60 -42.91
CA ARG A 638 -31.92 5.65 -42.52
C ARG A 638 -32.16 4.90 -41.19
N GLY A 639 -33.41 4.79 -40.75
CA GLY A 639 -33.82 4.01 -39.58
C GLY A 639 -33.88 4.84 -38.30
N GLY A 640 -35.00 4.72 -37.57
CA GLY A 640 -35.21 5.43 -36.31
C GLY A 640 -34.34 4.88 -35.17
N HIS A 641 -34.28 5.62 -34.06
CA HIS A 641 -33.61 5.23 -32.81
C HIS A 641 -34.62 5.03 -31.68
N PRO A 642 -34.36 4.15 -30.70
CA PRO A 642 -35.24 3.96 -29.55
C PRO A 642 -35.45 5.25 -28.77
N THR A 643 -36.64 5.41 -28.21
CA THR A 643 -36.89 6.44 -27.18
C THR A 643 -36.27 5.96 -25.86
N ALA A 644 -35.09 6.48 -25.51
CA ALA A 644 -34.31 6.04 -24.36
C ALA A 644 -33.17 7.03 -24.02
N TYR A 645 -32.49 6.78 -22.91
CA TYR A 645 -31.15 7.30 -22.70
C TYR A 645 -30.13 6.51 -23.49
N GLU A 646 -29.01 7.14 -23.87
CA GLU A 646 -27.90 6.51 -24.59
C GLU A 646 -26.56 6.93 -23.98
N ALA A 647 -25.74 5.95 -23.61
CA ALA A 647 -24.32 6.13 -23.38
C ALA A 647 -23.58 5.96 -24.72
N GLN A 648 -22.99 7.06 -25.20
CA GLN A 648 -22.36 7.16 -26.51
C GLN A 648 -21.10 6.30 -26.60
N ILE A 649 -20.87 5.67 -27.77
CA ILE A 649 -19.62 5.00 -28.16
C ILE A 649 -19.16 5.59 -29.51
N LEU A 650 -18.16 6.46 -29.45
CA LEU A 650 -17.55 7.12 -30.61
C LEU A 650 -16.18 7.67 -30.21
N HIS A 651 -15.09 7.13 -30.75
CA HIS A 651 -13.73 7.48 -30.33
C HIS A 651 -13.13 8.68 -31.06
N GLU A 652 -13.36 8.74 -32.36
CA GLU A 652 -12.83 9.77 -33.25
C GLU A 652 -13.96 10.23 -34.15
N PHE A 653 -14.02 11.55 -34.38
CA PHE A 653 -15.01 12.11 -35.28
C PHE A 653 -14.45 13.30 -36.05
N PRO A 654 -14.79 13.49 -37.35
CA PRO A 654 -14.26 14.58 -38.17
C PRO A 654 -14.64 16.00 -37.67
N ARG A 655 -15.59 16.11 -36.73
CA ARG A 655 -15.95 17.39 -36.11
C ARG A 655 -15.33 17.44 -34.70
N PRO A 656 -14.40 18.37 -34.43
CA PRO A 656 -13.65 18.42 -33.15
C PRO A 656 -14.53 18.60 -31.91
N ASP A 657 -15.72 19.19 -32.08
CA ASP A 657 -16.66 19.47 -30.98
C ASP A 657 -17.72 18.38 -30.76
N PHE A 658 -17.64 17.27 -31.49
CA PHE A 658 -18.66 16.24 -31.40
C PHE A 658 -18.48 15.42 -30.10
N PRO A 659 -19.57 15.14 -29.36
CA PRO A 659 -19.49 14.36 -28.14
C PRO A 659 -19.09 12.90 -28.39
N LEU A 660 -18.12 12.43 -27.63
CA LEU A 660 -17.41 11.16 -27.78
C LEU A 660 -17.90 10.10 -26.78
N THR A 661 -17.24 8.93 -26.79
CA THR A 661 -17.45 7.83 -25.85
C THR A 661 -17.52 8.34 -24.41
N GLY A 662 -18.59 7.99 -23.71
CA GLY A 662 -18.86 8.44 -22.33
C GLY A 662 -19.82 9.62 -22.22
N SER A 663 -20.23 10.23 -23.33
CA SER A 663 -21.32 11.22 -23.35
C SER A 663 -22.67 10.55 -23.07
N LEU A 664 -23.58 11.27 -22.42
CA LEU A 664 -24.93 10.81 -22.11
C LEU A 664 -25.97 11.61 -22.89
N ARG A 665 -26.89 10.90 -23.56
CA ARG A 665 -27.93 11.47 -24.42
C ARG A 665 -29.33 11.00 -24.00
N ASP A 666 -30.33 11.78 -24.38
CA ASP A 666 -31.75 11.42 -24.38
C ASP A 666 -32.26 11.51 -25.83
N SER A 667 -32.52 10.37 -26.47
CA SER A 667 -33.12 10.31 -27.81
C SER A 667 -32.49 11.26 -28.85
N GLY A 668 -31.17 11.43 -28.79
CA GLY A 668 -30.37 12.32 -29.66
C GLY A 668 -30.14 13.74 -29.14
N ARG A 669 -30.80 14.15 -28.05
CA ARG A 669 -30.50 15.37 -27.28
C ARG A 669 -29.35 15.10 -26.33
N SER A 670 -28.45 16.06 -26.13
CA SER A 670 -27.40 15.91 -25.12
C SER A 670 -27.88 16.18 -23.70
N LEU A 671 -27.51 15.31 -22.77
CA LEU A 671 -27.63 15.52 -21.32
C LEU A 671 -26.27 15.87 -20.70
N ALA A 672 -25.20 15.20 -21.13
CA ALA A 672 -23.83 15.52 -20.75
C ALA A 672 -22.87 15.21 -21.91
N ASP A 673 -22.14 16.21 -22.39
CA ASP A 673 -21.12 16.05 -23.43
C ASP A 673 -19.77 15.73 -22.80
N PHE A 674 -19.16 14.63 -23.25
CA PHE A 674 -17.77 14.32 -22.96
C PHE A 674 -16.97 14.34 -24.27
N LYS A 675 -15.93 15.16 -24.34
CA LYS A 675 -15.22 15.46 -25.60
C LYS A 675 -13.75 15.00 -25.61
N GLN A 676 -13.24 14.47 -24.51
CA GLN A 676 -11.87 14.01 -24.42
C GLN A 676 -11.79 12.51 -24.75
N PRO A 677 -10.85 12.03 -25.56
CA PRO A 677 -10.72 10.60 -25.82
C PRO A 677 -10.11 9.88 -24.60
N LEU A 678 -10.84 8.91 -24.04
CA LEU A 678 -10.34 8.00 -22.97
C LEU A 678 -9.99 6.59 -23.48
N CYS A 679 -10.19 6.35 -24.77
CA CYS A 679 -9.93 5.11 -25.49
C CYS A 679 -9.80 5.41 -26.98
N GLN A 680 -9.05 4.58 -27.70
CA GLN A 680 -8.85 4.71 -29.14
C GLN A 680 -9.74 3.76 -29.94
N ALA A 681 -9.85 4.02 -31.25
CA ALA A 681 -10.44 3.06 -32.17
C ALA A 681 -9.73 1.70 -32.09
N ASP A 682 -10.50 0.62 -32.23
CA ASP A 682 -10.04 -0.78 -32.19
C ASP A 682 -9.45 -1.24 -30.84
N GLU A 683 -9.43 -0.38 -29.82
CA GLU A 683 -9.02 -0.68 -28.46
C GLU A 683 -10.21 -1.15 -27.60
N TRP A 684 -10.00 -2.19 -26.78
CA TRP A 684 -10.99 -2.61 -25.79
C TRP A 684 -11.04 -1.61 -24.62
N PHE A 685 -12.25 -1.22 -24.25
CA PHE A 685 -12.50 -0.37 -23.09
C PHE A 685 -13.71 -0.87 -22.29
N THR A 686 -13.77 -0.47 -21.02
CA THR A 686 -14.94 -0.73 -20.16
C THR A 686 -15.86 0.48 -20.17
N LEU A 687 -17.13 0.26 -20.46
CA LEU A 687 -18.21 1.24 -20.33
C LEU A 687 -19.13 0.79 -19.18
N GLU A 688 -19.36 1.69 -18.23
CA GLU A 688 -20.28 1.45 -17.12
C GLU A 688 -21.42 2.46 -17.14
N ILE A 689 -22.63 1.98 -16.86
CA ILE A 689 -23.85 2.79 -16.76
C ILE A 689 -24.49 2.48 -15.42
N ILE A 690 -24.62 3.48 -14.56
CA ILE A 690 -25.30 3.36 -13.27
C ILE A 690 -26.56 4.21 -13.34
N ALA A 691 -27.72 3.57 -13.28
CA ALA A 691 -29.02 4.21 -13.24
C ALA A 691 -29.67 3.88 -11.89
N GLN A 692 -29.90 4.87 -11.03
CA GLN A 692 -30.52 4.68 -9.72
C GLN A 692 -31.51 5.81 -9.45
N GLY A 693 -32.81 5.49 -9.48
CA GLY A 693 -33.87 6.49 -9.48
C GLY A 693 -33.68 7.45 -10.67
N GLN A 694 -33.53 8.74 -10.38
CA GLN A 694 -33.29 9.80 -11.38
C GLN A 694 -31.80 9.99 -11.69
N ARG A 695 -30.89 9.43 -10.88
CA ARG A 695 -29.45 9.65 -11.05
C ARG A 695 -28.88 8.70 -12.09
N LEU A 696 -28.18 9.26 -13.07
CA LEU A 696 -27.57 8.55 -14.19
C LEU A 696 -26.07 8.87 -14.24
N ILE A 697 -25.23 7.85 -14.16
CA ILE A 697 -23.77 7.97 -14.23
C ILE A 697 -23.25 7.12 -15.39
N VAL A 698 -22.31 7.68 -16.15
CA VAL A 698 -21.54 6.94 -17.16
C VAL A 698 -20.06 6.97 -16.77
N LYS A 699 -19.38 5.83 -16.86
CA LYS A 699 -17.93 5.73 -16.69
C LYS A 699 -17.27 5.06 -17.87
N VAL A 700 -16.09 5.53 -18.24
CA VAL A 700 -15.22 4.93 -19.26
C VAL A 700 -13.88 4.60 -18.59
N ASN A 701 -13.50 3.32 -18.62
CA ASN A 701 -12.27 2.82 -17.95
C ASN A 701 -12.16 3.29 -16.48
N GLY A 702 -13.29 3.26 -15.76
CA GLY A 702 -13.39 3.69 -14.36
C GLY A 702 -13.48 5.20 -14.13
N VAL A 703 -13.27 6.03 -15.16
CA VAL A 703 -13.38 7.50 -15.08
C VAL A 703 -14.82 7.91 -15.29
N GLU A 704 -15.40 8.67 -14.36
CA GLU A 704 -16.74 9.26 -14.50
C GLU A 704 -16.74 10.33 -15.60
N THR A 705 -17.58 10.13 -16.63
CA THR A 705 -17.70 11.02 -17.79
C THR A 705 -19.03 11.77 -17.84
N ALA A 706 -20.05 11.26 -17.16
CA ALA A 706 -21.34 11.92 -16.98
C ALA A 706 -21.95 11.52 -15.63
N ASN A 707 -22.62 12.47 -14.97
CA ASN A 707 -23.37 12.26 -13.73
C ASN A 707 -24.46 13.33 -13.67
N VAL A 708 -25.69 12.93 -13.97
CA VAL A 708 -26.84 13.83 -14.12
C VAL A 708 -28.05 13.29 -13.38
N GLU A 709 -29.03 14.14 -13.11
CA GLU A 709 -30.35 13.76 -12.65
C GLU A 709 -31.37 13.99 -13.77
N ASP A 710 -32.02 12.93 -14.24
CA ASP A 710 -33.08 13.00 -15.26
C ASP A 710 -34.11 11.86 -15.05
N ALA A 711 -35.39 12.16 -15.27
CA ALA A 711 -36.51 11.26 -15.03
C ALA A 711 -37.34 10.95 -16.28
N ALA A 712 -36.86 11.31 -17.47
CA ALA A 712 -37.55 11.03 -18.74
C ALA A 712 -37.86 9.54 -18.91
N TYR A 713 -36.93 8.67 -18.49
CA TYR A 713 -37.09 7.21 -18.55
C TYR A 713 -36.75 6.56 -17.21
N THR A 714 -37.66 5.73 -16.70
CA THR A 714 -37.53 5.05 -15.40
C THR A 714 -37.42 3.52 -15.53
N THR A 715 -37.83 2.96 -16.66
CA THR A 715 -37.76 1.52 -16.95
C THR A 715 -37.68 1.25 -18.45
N GLY A 716 -37.07 0.14 -18.86
CA GLY A 716 -37.06 -0.25 -20.27
C GLY A 716 -36.01 -1.31 -20.62
N HIS A 717 -35.77 -1.49 -21.90
CA HIS A 717 -34.74 -2.35 -22.46
C HIS A 717 -33.33 -1.75 -22.32
N ILE A 718 -32.33 -2.62 -22.28
CA ILE A 718 -30.97 -2.35 -22.74
C ILE A 718 -30.91 -2.60 -24.25
N VAL A 719 -30.32 -1.69 -25.02
CA VAL A 719 -30.25 -1.77 -26.49
C VAL A 719 -28.85 -1.43 -26.98
N LEU A 720 -28.29 -2.26 -27.85
CA LEU A 720 -27.01 -2.01 -28.50
C LEU A 720 -27.24 -1.43 -29.90
N GLN A 721 -26.43 -0.46 -30.30
CA GLN A 721 -26.53 0.19 -31.59
C GLN A 721 -25.30 -0.08 -32.47
N ALA A 722 -25.52 -0.31 -33.76
CA ALA A 722 -24.51 -0.16 -34.80
C ALA A 722 -25.07 0.76 -35.89
N ARG A 723 -24.46 1.93 -36.10
CA ARG A 723 -24.91 2.91 -37.10
C ARG A 723 -23.73 3.61 -37.77
N SER A 724 -23.82 3.89 -39.07
CA SER A 724 -22.90 4.85 -39.70
C SER A 724 -23.32 6.28 -39.33
N ASP A 725 -22.35 7.19 -39.18
CA ASP A 725 -22.65 8.62 -39.13
C ASP A 725 -22.75 9.22 -40.54
N ASN A 726 -23.66 10.17 -40.75
CA ASN A 726 -23.82 10.87 -42.03
C ASN A 726 -22.57 11.66 -42.43
N ALA A 727 -21.77 12.10 -41.47
CA ALA A 727 -20.54 12.85 -41.72
C ALA A 727 -19.37 11.96 -42.18
N THR A 728 -19.39 10.67 -41.84
CA THR A 728 -18.27 9.75 -42.11
C THR A 728 -18.61 8.73 -43.19
N ASN A 729 -19.87 8.31 -43.28
CA ASN A 729 -20.37 7.25 -44.17
C ASN A 729 -19.55 5.95 -44.06
N ILE A 730 -18.97 5.69 -42.88
CA ILE A 730 -18.21 4.49 -42.55
C ILE A 730 -19.16 3.45 -41.96
N GLU A 731 -19.00 2.19 -42.39
CA GLU A 731 -19.68 1.06 -41.75
C GLU A 731 -19.14 0.88 -40.33
N THR A 732 -20.03 0.95 -39.36
CA THR A 732 -19.65 0.69 -37.97
C THR A 732 -19.51 -0.80 -37.75
N VAL A 733 -18.38 -1.17 -37.14
CA VAL A 733 -18.13 -2.49 -36.56
C VAL A 733 -17.90 -2.28 -35.07
N VAL A 734 -18.88 -2.64 -34.26
CA VAL A 734 -18.79 -2.63 -32.80
C VAL A 734 -18.77 -4.06 -32.28
N GLN A 735 -17.94 -4.33 -31.28
CA GLN A 735 -17.83 -5.65 -30.67
C GLN A 735 -17.93 -5.56 -29.16
N PHE A 736 -18.61 -6.54 -28.57
CA PHE A 736 -18.76 -6.73 -27.13
C PHE A 736 -18.28 -8.13 -26.77
N ARG A 737 -17.37 -8.24 -25.81
CA ARG A 737 -16.94 -9.54 -25.26
C ARG A 737 -17.60 -9.88 -23.93
N LYS A 738 -18.12 -8.86 -23.23
CA LYS A 738 -18.82 -8.99 -21.96
C LYS A 738 -19.88 -7.92 -21.82
N ILE A 739 -21.08 -8.31 -21.40
CA ILE A 739 -22.16 -7.40 -20.99
C ILE A 739 -22.82 -8.04 -19.78
N GLU A 740 -22.84 -7.34 -18.66
CA GLU A 740 -23.41 -7.81 -17.40
C GLU A 740 -24.12 -6.68 -16.65
N VAL A 741 -25.08 -7.04 -15.83
CA VAL A 741 -25.94 -6.10 -15.13
C VAL A 741 -26.12 -6.52 -13.68
N LYS A 742 -26.06 -5.56 -12.76
CA LYS A 742 -26.44 -5.72 -11.37
C LYS A 742 -27.62 -4.82 -11.08
N GLU A 743 -28.77 -5.42 -10.77
CA GLU A 743 -29.97 -4.66 -10.41
C GLU A 743 -29.93 -4.26 -8.95
N PHE A 744 -30.31 -3.01 -8.65
CA PHE A 744 -30.45 -2.54 -7.29
C PHE A 744 -31.81 -3.01 -6.77
N THR A 745 -31.81 -3.80 -5.69
CA THR A 745 -33.05 -4.17 -5.00
C THR A 745 -33.72 -2.91 -4.47
N THR A 746 -34.91 -2.62 -4.98
CA THR A 746 -35.78 -1.61 -4.37
C THR A 746 -36.14 -2.12 -2.98
N THR A 747 -35.73 -1.43 -1.92
CA THR A 747 -36.27 -1.69 -0.58
C THR A 747 -37.77 -1.50 -0.71
N ALA A 748 -38.53 -2.60 -0.67
CA ALA A 748 -39.97 -2.50 -0.48
C ALA A 748 -40.17 -1.66 0.78
N GLN A 749 -40.89 -0.54 0.65
CA GLN A 749 -41.42 0.14 1.83
C GLN A 749 -42.10 -0.92 2.68
N ALA A 750 -41.57 -1.13 3.88
CA ALA A 750 -42.18 -2.00 4.86
C ALA A 750 -43.63 -1.54 5.03
N THR A 751 -44.57 -2.31 4.50
CA THR A 751 -45.97 -2.17 4.81
C THR A 751 -46.10 -2.55 6.27
N ILE A 752 -46.34 -1.56 7.12
CA ILE A 752 -46.68 -1.75 8.53
C ILE A 752 -47.96 -2.61 8.54
N PRO A 753 -47.96 -3.82 9.14
CA PRO A 753 -49.19 -4.58 9.33
C PRO A 753 -50.13 -3.77 10.23
N ALA A 754 -51.40 -3.68 9.87
CA ALA A 754 -52.40 -2.86 10.55
C ALA A 754 -52.77 -3.29 11.99
N ASP A 755 -52.08 -4.27 12.57
CA ASP A 755 -52.54 -4.96 13.79
C ASP A 755 -51.52 -5.01 14.95
N ALA A 756 -50.52 -4.13 14.99
CA ALA A 756 -49.60 -4.05 16.14
C ALA A 756 -50.18 -3.16 17.25
N LYS A 757 -50.83 -3.79 18.24
CA LYS A 757 -51.28 -3.14 19.49
C LYS A 757 -50.08 -2.66 20.30
N THR A 758 -50.07 -1.37 20.64
CA THR A 758 -49.18 -0.80 21.66
C THR A 758 -49.65 -1.18 23.06
N PHE A 759 -48.70 -1.54 23.94
CA PHE A 759 -48.92 -1.56 25.39
C PHE A 759 -48.20 -0.36 26.02
N ASP A 760 -48.83 0.16 27.07
CA ASP A 760 -48.60 1.44 27.78
C ASP A 760 -47.17 1.65 28.30
#